data_AF-A0A924D356-F1
#
_entry.id   AF-A0A924D356-F1
#
_cell.length_a   1.000
_cell.length_b   1.000
_cell.length_c   1.000
_cell.angle_alpha   90.00
_cell.angle_beta   90.00
_cell.angle_gamma   90.00
#
_symmetry.space_group_name_H-M   'P 1'
#
loop_
_entity.id
_entity.type
_entity.pdbx_description
1 polymer ?
#
loop_
_entity_poly.entity_id
_entity_poly.type
_entity_poly.pdbx_seq_one_letter_code
_entity_poly.pdbx_strand_id
1 'polypeptide(L)'
;MKYLNKVVFINSADKSIKFSEVNLDGNVHFIGTQGVGKSTLLRAILFFYNADKQKLGIPREKKTFDEYYFPFQNSYLIYEVKTENEFFCVLAFKSQGRVAFRFFDSAFDKNFFIDNEGRAFESWDKTREAFGKNIGHTRIIHSYEEYRNILYGNNKGIASEFRKYALIESKQYQNIPRTISNVFLNANLSAEFVKGTIIKSLNEEEIKIDLTTYSQTHLKDFETNLNDIKKWTDKNRSGENQVEKQADNVSTFYSALKYLEKKKAELASQLGWALNNVKEQQPKVSDKYKIEEHKLNKVKTKLSELDSLFDKRKEKVQEQIGKFKSKFDEIKTKRDEYAAMKIDNILERVSKKISLELEKKNLNSEKEILTSKFLEIQQRYEALLKQLENQLKEFENNKQTENNNVQSGFLSFKEALTKQYDLLYDEIRKQHKEELEVANALVKEKDKTITSNKINRSEVKNKRFYEKEINGCNADISNLNLAISKGDNAIQHATEKNKNIQKEWLIEEKGVNEDTKRKIEKQTEIITKLNSIISAIDAKIENSKHSLYGWLNEQVPDWDKTIGKVIDEDNVLYKSGLNPKKISNGDLSFFGISIDTNEIDKKVKTVADLQKEKDDFNNQIIVTQKIIADLNSKSNEELEKLRKRFQPKIKEQKEIIDANKYQSDQNKIKLEEIGVHLTDWKTKAT
;
A
#
# COMPACT_ATOMS: atom_id res chain seq x y z
N MET A 1 6.91 27.82 -10.78
CA MET A 1 8.32 27.39 -10.62
C MET A 1 8.55 27.02 -9.16
N LYS A 2 9.06 25.81 -8.88
CA LYS A 2 9.30 25.33 -7.50
C LYS A 2 10.70 25.75 -7.02
N TYR A 3 10.82 26.38 -5.86
CA TYR A 3 12.12 26.82 -5.32
C TYR A 3 12.14 26.87 -3.80
N LEU A 4 13.34 26.81 -3.22
CA LEU A 4 13.55 26.98 -1.78
C LEU A 4 13.30 28.43 -1.40
N ASN A 5 12.24 28.69 -0.65
CA ASN A 5 11.76 30.03 -0.32
C ASN A 5 12.41 30.58 0.96
N LYS A 6 12.58 29.73 1.98
CA LYS A 6 13.07 30.15 3.30
C LYS A 6 13.81 29.00 3.99
N VAL A 7 14.81 29.34 4.80
CA VAL A 7 15.48 28.42 5.74
C VAL A 7 15.35 28.95 7.15
N VAL A 8 14.90 28.09 8.07
CA VAL A 8 14.65 28.44 9.46
C VAL A 8 15.49 27.56 10.39
N PHE A 9 16.16 28.21 11.33
CA PHE A 9 16.99 27.58 12.35
C PHE A 9 16.29 27.70 13.71
N ILE A 10 16.11 26.58 14.39
CA ILE A 10 15.59 26.52 15.76
C ILE A 10 16.59 25.74 16.60
N ASN A 11 17.12 26.36 17.66
CA ASN A 11 18.13 25.77 18.56
C ASN A 11 19.28 25.04 17.81
N SER A 12 19.73 25.60 16.69
CA SER A 12 20.66 24.96 15.75
C SER A 12 21.94 25.80 15.58
N ALA A 13 23.01 25.21 15.03
CA ALA A 13 24.31 25.85 14.80
C ALA A 13 25.03 26.37 16.08
N ASP A 14 25.33 25.43 16.99
CA ASP A 14 26.16 25.59 18.19
C ASP A 14 25.76 26.76 19.11
N LYS A 15 24.70 26.54 19.92
CA LYS A 15 24.16 27.36 21.03
C LYS A 15 23.84 28.85 20.77
N SER A 16 24.24 29.41 19.63
CA SER A 16 24.14 30.83 19.31
C SER A 16 22.80 31.23 18.67
N ILE A 17 22.14 30.31 17.96
CA ILE A 17 20.88 30.60 17.26
C ILE A 17 19.72 29.86 17.94
N LYS A 18 18.98 30.57 18.78
CA LYS A 18 17.71 30.08 19.34
C LYS A 18 16.62 30.00 18.27
N PHE A 19 16.52 31.06 17.47
CA PHE A 19 15.58 31.17 16.35
C PHE A 19 16.14 32.11 15.29
N SER A 20 16.09 31.74 14.02
CA SER A 20 16.42 32.63 12.90
C SER A 20 15.70 32.18 11.64
N GLU A 21 15.12 33.13 10.90
CA GLU A 21 14.50 32.92 9.60
C GLU A 21 15.30 33.66 8.52
N VAL A 22 15.63 32.96 7.43
CA VAL A 22 16.35 33.54 6.30
C VAL A 22 15.55 33.30 5.03
N ASN A 23 15.07 34.38 4.43
CA ASN A 23 14.40 34.35 3.13
C ASN A 23 15.41 34.18 2.00
N LEU A 24 15.09 33.30 1.06
CA LEU A 24 15.91 32.94 -0.10
C LEU A 24 15.18 33.20 -1.42
N ASP A 25 14.14 34.03 -1.41
CA ASP A 25 13.38 34.37 -2.59
C ASP A 25 14.15 35.34 -3.51
N GLY A 26 14.35 34.93 -4.77
CA GLY A 26 15.04 35.74 -5.77
C GLY A 26 16.57 35.75 -5.63
N ASN A 27 17.19 36.88 -5.98
CA ASN A 27 18.64 37.04 -6.03
C ASN A 27 19.18 37.53 -4.68
N VAL A 28 19.49 36.61 -3.77
CA VAL A 28 19.97 36.94 -2.42
C VAL A 28 21.50 36.96 -2.34
N HIS A 29 22.07 38.01 -1.75
CA HIS A 29 23.53 38.16 -1.55
C HIS A 29 23.87 38.26 -0.06
N PHE A 30 24.77 37.38 0.43
CA PHE A 30 25.14 37.32 1.85
C PHE A 30 26.38 38.18 2.19
N ILE A 31 26.16 39.33 2.81
CA ILE A 31 27.20 40.27 3.26
C ILE A 31 27.46 40.12 4.77
N GLY A 32 28.67 40.42 5.25
CA GLY A 32 29.08 40.18 6.64
C GLY A 32 30.58 39.86 6.80
N THR A 33 31.12 40.09 7.99
CA THR A 33 32.53 39.87 8.36
C THR A 33 32.85 38.37 8.57
N GLN A 34 34.13 38.02 8.68
CA GLN A 34 34.54 36.63 8.88
C GLN A 34 34.01 36.09 10.23
N GLY A 35 33.41 34.90 10.22
CA GLY A 35 32.94 34.23 11.45
C GLY A 35 31.47 34.47 11.83
N VAL A 36 30.74 35.35 11.14
CA VAL A 36 29.33 35.68 11.46
C VAL A 36 28.29 34.62 11.05
N GLY A 37 28.72 33.45 10.57
CA GLY A 37 27.80 32.36 10.21
C GLY A 37 27.39 32.27 8.73
N LYS A 38 28.01 33.03 7.81
CA LYS A 38 27.73 32.88 6.36
C LYS A 38 27.93 31.46 5.85
N SER A 39 29.06 30.85 6.19
CA SER A 39 29.35 29.46 5.81
C SER A 39 28.38 28.48 6.48
N THR A 40 27.85 28.84 7.65
CA THR A 40 26.83 28.05 8.35
C THR A 40 25.53 28.03 7.56
N LEU A 41 25.08 29.17 7.05
CA LEU A 41 23.88 29.26 6.21
C LEU A 41 24.07 28.56 4.86
N LEU A 42 25.18 28.81 4.17
CA LEU A 42 25.47 28.20 2.87
C LEU A 42 25.54 26.66 2.95
N ARG A 43 26.11 26.11 4.02
CA ARG A 43 26.14 24.65 4.25
C ARG A 43 24.77 24.09 4.58
N ALA A 44 23.89 24.84 5.24
CA ALA A 44 22.52 24.43 5.47
C ALA A 44 21.74 24.32 4.14
N ILE A 45 21.87 25.32 3.28
CA ILE A 45 21.28 25.31 1.93
C ILE A 45 21.86 24.16 1.09
N LEU A 46 23.17 23.95 1.15
CA LEU A 46 23.80 22.84 0.43
C LEU A 46 23.33 21.47 0.95
N PHE A 47 23.14 21.33 2.26
CA PHE A 47 22.63 20.11 2.85
C PHE A 47 21.19 19.80 2.42
N PHE A 48 20.34 20.82 2.21
CA PHE A 48 19.01 20.62 1.66
C PHE A 48 19.01 19.92 0.29
N TYR A 49 19.89 20.34 -0.63
CA TYR A 49 19.97 19.74 -1.98
C TYR A 49 20.75 18.42 -2.00
N ASN A 50 21.80 18.29 -1.20
CA ASN A 50 22.71 17.15 -1.30
C ASN A 50 22.38 16.01 -0.31
N ALA A 51 21.84 16.35 0.86
CA ALA A 51 21.63 15.43 1.98
C ALA A 51 22.83 14.52 2.28
N ASP A 52 24.05 15.00 2.05
CA ASP A 52 25.29 14.26 2.26
C ASP A 52 26.23 15.11 3.10
N LYS A 53 26.55 14.60 4.31
CA LYS A 53 27.37 15.31 5.30
C LYS A 53 28.84 15.37 4.92
N GLN A 54 29.32 14.41 4.12
CA GLN A 54 30.73 14.32 3.74
C GLN A 54 31.09 15.37 2.68
N LYS A 55 30.10 15.81 1.89
CA LYS A 55 30.28 16.75 0.78
C LYS A 55 29.86 18.18 1.11
N LEU A 56 29.91 18.57 2.39
CA LEU A 56 29.59 19.94 2.83
C LEU A 56 30.84 20.83 2.98
N GLY A 57 32.03 20.32 2.66
CA GLY A 57 33.28 21.08 2.78
C GLY A 57 33.58 21.50 4.23
N ILE A 58 33.29 20.64 5.20
CA ILE A 58 33.61 20.86 6.62
C ILE A 58 35.02 20.28 6.87
N PRO A 59 36.01 21.10 7.31
CA PRO A 59 37.33 20.60 7.69
C PRO A 59 37.25 19.57 8.81
N ARG A 60 38.13 18.56 8.80
CA ARG A 60 38.17 17.48 9.80
C ARG A 60 38.39 17.96 11.24
N GLU A 61 38.96 19.14 11.41
CA GLU A 61 39.25 19.76 12.71
C GLU A 61 38.02 20.42 13.36
N LYS A 62 36.90 20.58 12.63
CA LYS A 62 35.68 21.21 13.14
C LYS A 62 34.65 20.17 13.58
N LYS A 63 33.73 20.57 14.48
CA LYS A 63 32.57 19.77 14.90
C LYS A 63 31.85 19.20 13.68
N THR A 64 31.35 17.97 13.81
CA THR A 64 30.60 17.32 12.75
C THR A 64 29.28 18.06 12.47
N PHE A 65 28.70 17.86 11.28
CA PHE A 65 27.44 18.51 10.92
C PHE A 65 26.32 18.23 11.94
N ASP A 66 26.22 17.00 12.43
CA ASP A 66 25.19 16.60 13.40
C ASP A 66 25.37 17.27 14.76
N GLU A 67 26.62 17.35 15.25
CA GLU A 67 26.92 17.98 16.54
C GLU A 67 26.77 19.50 16.48
N TYR A 68 27.11 20.11 15.34
CA TYR A 68 27.07 21.55 15.17
C TYR A 68 25.64 22.05 14.89
N TYR A 69 24.92 21.46 13.93
CA TYR A 69 23.56 21.90 13.58
C TYR A 69 22.49 21.33 14.49
N PHE A 70 22.69 20.13 15.06
CA PHE A 70 21.70 19.46 15.90
C PHE A 70 22.25 19.11 17.30
N PRO A 71 22.65 20.12 18.10
CA PRO A 71 23.18 19.90 19.44
C PRO A 71 22.14 19.29 20.40
N PHE A 72 20.85 19.58 20.22
CA PHE A 72 19.76 19.13 21.09
C PHE A 72 18.73 18.30 20.33
N GLN A 73 17.82 17.62 21.07
CA GLN A 73 16.71 16.86 20.46
C GLN A 73 15.65 17.78 19.83
N ASN A 74 15.51 19.00 20.36
CA ASN A 74 14.64 20.06 19.83
C ASN A 74 15.38 21.05 18.92
N SER A 75 16.51 20.63 18.34
CA SER A 75 17.17 21.36 17.27
C SER A 75 16.50 21.03 15.95
N TYR A 76 15.98 22.05 15.27
CA TYR A 76 15.29 21.91 14.00
C TYR A 76 15.88 22.81 12.93
N LEU A 77 15.98 22.26 11.73
CA LEU A 77 16.32 22.99 10.52
C LEU A 77 15.19 22.78 9.52
N ILE A 78 14.48 23.86 9.20
CA ILE A 78 13.25 23.80 8.40
C ILE A 78 13.48 24.52 7.08
N TYR A 79 13.13 23.85 5.99
CA TYR A 79 13.23 24.37 4.65
C TYR A 79 11.83 24.55 4.08
N GLU A 80 11.42 25.79 3.85
CA GLU A 80 10.15 26.09 3.20
C GLU A 80 10.35 26.16 1.69
N VAL A 81 9.56 25.39 0.97
CA VAL A 81 9.60 25.31 -0.49
C VAL A 81 8.29 25.84 -1.04
N LYS A 82 8.40 26.82 -1.95
CA LYS A 82 7.25 27.32 -2.70
C LYS A 82 7.03 26.43 -3.91
N THR A 83 5.81 25.91 -4.07
CA THR A 83 5.36 25.25 -5.29
C THR A 83 4.47 26.19 -6.11
N GLU A 84 3.90 25.71 -7.22
CA GLU A 84 3.12 26.56 -8.13
C GLU A 84 1.87 27.15 -7.48
N ASN A 85 1.22 26.37 -6.60
CA ASN A 85 -0.03 26.78 -5.95
C ASN A 85 0.02 26.72 -4.40
N GLU A 86 0.97 26.00 -3.80
CA GLU A 86 1.03 25.76 -2.34
C GLU A 86 2.47 25.82 -1.79
N PHE A 87 2.61 25.81 -0.46
CA PHE A 87 3.91 25.68 0.23
C PHE A 87 3.99 24.34 0.92
N PHE A 88 5.16 23.72 0.88
CA PHE A 88 5.48 22.60 1.76
C PHE A 88 6.80 22.86 2.47
N CYS A 89 6.97 22.21 3.61
CA CYS A 89 8.18 22.33 4.39
C CYS A 89 8.87 20.98 4.57
N VAL A 90 10.20 21.02 4.62
CA VAL A 90 11.06 19.90 4.99
C VAL A 90 11.65 20.19 6.36
N LEU A 91 11.29 19.37 7.34
CA LEU A 91 11.85 19.40 8.68
C LEU A 91 13.03 18.42 8.76
N ALA A 92 14.22 18.93 9.01
CA ALA A 92 15.38 18.14 9.42
C ALA A 92 15.56 18.23 10.94
N PHE A 93 15.72 17.08 11.59
CA PHE A 93 15.82 16.96 13.04
C PHE A 93 16.65 15.73 13.44
N LYS A 94 17.06 15.67 14.71
CA LYS A 94 17.83 14.55 15.25
C LYS A 94 16.90 13.43 15.70
N SER A 95 17.12 12.21 15.20
CA SER A 95 16.40 11.01 15.61
C SER A 95 17.38 9.84 15.74
N GLN A 96 17.37 9.15 16.89
CA GLN A 96 18.29 8.05 17.19
C GLN A 96 19.77 8.38 16.91
N GLY A 97 20.19 9.63 17.20
CA GLY A 97 21.57 10.08 17.02
C GLY A 97 21.97 10.44 15.59
N ARG A 98 21.07 10.38 14.60
CA ARG A 98 21.32 10.80 13.21
C ARG A 98 20.28 11.83 12.76
N VAL A 99 20.63 12.65 11.77
CA VAL A 99 19.67 13.58 11.15
C VAL A 99 18.68 12.80 10.29
N ALA A 100 17.39 13.04 10.50
CA ALA A 100 16.27 12.47 9.77
C ALA A 100 15.35 13.59 9.26
N PHE A 101 14.47 13.25 8.31
CA PHE A 101 13.59 14.20 7.63
C PHE A 101 12.11 13.87 7.81
N ARG A 102 11.27 14.90 7.78
CA ARG A 102 9.81 14.81 7.60
C ARG A 102 9.35 15.93 6.66
N PHE A 103 8.31 15.67 5.89
CA PHE A 103 7.66 16.66 5.04
C PHE A 103 6.27 16.99 5.60
N PHE A 104 5.85 18.23 5.45
CA PHE A 104 4.49 18.64 5.81
C PHE A 104 3.92 19.71 4.86
N ASP A 105 2.60 19.66 4.70
CA ASP A 105 1.82 20.44 3.74
C ASP A 105 1.40 21.79 4.32
N SER A 106 2.38 22.65 4.64
CA SER A 106 2.10 24.01 5.09
C SER A 106 3.29 24.95 4.84
N ALA A 107 3.00 26.24 4.82
CA ALA A 107 4.02 27.26 4.99
C ALA A 107 4.59 27.18 6.42
N PHE A 108 5.80 27.68 6.61
CA PHE A 108 6.40 27.71 7.92
C PHE A 108 5.66 28.72 8.82
N ASP A 109 5.07 28.23 9.91
CA ASP A 109 4.60 29.05 11.02
C ASP A 109 5.42 28.75 12.27
N LYS A 110 5.88 29.82 12.93
CA LYS A 110 6.63 29.79 14.18
C LYS A 110 5.84 29.09 15.30
N ASN A 111 4.52 29.25 15.32
CA ASN A 111 3.64 28.69 16.35
C ASN A 111 3.63 27.15 16.36
N PHE A 112 4.06 26.51 15.26
CA PHE A 112 4.13 25.05 15.20
C PHE A 112 5.30 24.44 15.94
N PHE A 113 6.33 25.23 16.26
CA PHE A 113 7.58 24.72 16.83
C PHE A 113 8.00 25.41 18.12
N ILE A 114 7.43 26.57 18.42
CA ILE A 114 7.81 27.40 19.57
C ILE A 114 6.56 27.75 20.36
N ASP A 115 6.63 27.59 21.69
CA ASP A 115 5.56 27.98 22.61
C ASP A 115 5.44 29.51 22.74
N ASN A 116 4.36 29.97 23.38
CA ASN A 116 4.13 31.40 23.64
C ASN A 116 5.20 32.04 24.55
N GLU A 117 6.04 31.23 25.22
CA GLU A 117 7.16 31.67 26.05
C GLU A 117 8.51 31.71 25.29
N GLY A 118 8.50 31.43 23.98
CA GLY A 118 9.68 31.48 23.12
C GLY A 118 10.60 30.26 23.23
N ARG A 119 10.15 29.15 23.82
CA ARG A 119 10.88 27.89 23.92
C ARG A 119 10.44 26.93 22.82
N ALA A 120 11.42 26.29 22.18
CA ALA A 120 11.15 25.27 21.18
C ALA A 120 10.57 24.00 21.82
N PHE A 121 9.55 23.40 21.19
CA PHE A 121 8.94 22.18 21.68
C PHE A 121 9.97 21.05 21.85
N GLU A 122 9.94 20.39 23.01
CA GLU A 122 10.93 19.37 23.39
C GLU A 122 10.73 18.02 22.69
N SER A 123 9.50 17.74 22.24
CA SER A 123 9.12 16.50 21.58
C SER A 123 8.24 16.76 20.37
N TRP A 124 8.33 15.84 19.41
CA TRP A 124 7.50 15.86 18.19
C TRP A 124 6.00 15.82 18.48
N ASP A 125 5.57 15.23 19.60
CA ASP A 125 4.16 15.09 19.94
C ASP A 125 3.48 16.47 20.11
N LYS A 126 4.17 17.45 20.70
CA LYS A 126 3.68 18.83 20.82
C LYS A 126 3.59 19.53 19.46
N THR A 127 4.58 19.33 18.58
CA THR A 127 4.53 19.82 17.20
C THR A 127 3.37 19.20 16.42
N ARG A 128 3.10 17.91 16.62
CA ARG A 128 1.97 17.20 16.01
C ARG A 128 0.63 17.73 16.51
N GLU A 129 0.50 18.03 17.80
CA GLU A 129 -0.68 18.68 18.37
C GLU A 129 -0.90 20.08 17.78
N ALA A 130 0.16 20.87 17.65
CA ALA A 130 0.12 22.21 17.04
C ALA A 130 -0.23 22.18 15.54
N PHE A 131 0.16 21.13 14.81
CA PHE A 131 -0.25 20.91 13.41
C PHE A 131 -1.75 20.59 13.26
N GLY A 132 -2.38 20.03 14.30
CA GLY A 132 -3.80 19.65 14.28
C GLY A 132 -4.15 18.57 13.24
N LYS A 133 -5.43 18.50 12.84
CA LYS A 133 -5.93 17.56 11.80
C LYS A 133 -5.79 18.08 10.37
N ASN A 134 -5.47 19.36 10.20
CA ASN A 134 -5.55 20.05 8.91
C ASN A 134 -4.22 20.01 8.13
N ILE A 135 -3.09 19.79 8.80
CA ILE A 135 -1.77 19.75 8.18
C ILE A 135 -1.32 18.30 8.01
N GLY A 136 -1.27 17.85 6.75
CA GLY A 136 -0.69 16.56 6.39
C GLY A 136 0.81 16.54 6.67
N HIS A 137 1.30 15.48 7.32
CA HIS A 137 2.74 15.26 7.55
C HIS A 137 3.12 13.82 7.25
N THR A 138 4.36 13.60 6.81
CA THR A 138 4.85 12.28 6.42
C THR A 138 5.42 11.48 7.60
N ARG A 139 5.62 10.18 7.36
CA ARG A 139 6.50 9.36 8.22
C ARG A 139 7.94 9.90 8.24
N ILE A 140 8.71 9.46 9.22
CA ILE A 140 10.13 9.77 9.33
C ILE A 140 10.91 9.11 8.19
N ILE A 141 11.80 9.87 7.58
CA ILE A 141 12.72 9.41 6.54
C ILE A 141 14.13 9.42 7.11
N HIS A 142 14.69 8.23 7.31
CA HIS A 142 16.04 8.05 7.84
C HIS A 142 17.11 7.96 6.75
N SER A 143 16.73 7.59 5.52
CA SER A 143 17.66 7.43 4.40
C SER A 143 17.82 8.71 3.60
N TYR A 144 19.08 9.12 3.38
CA TYR A 144 19.42 10.27 2.54
C TYR A 144 19.19 10.03 1.06
N GLU A 145 19.22 8.76 0.63
CA GLU A 145 18.83 8.38 -0.71
C GLU A 145 17.31 8.51 -0.90
N GLU A 146 16.52 8.06 0.07
CA GLU A 146 15.05 8.19 0.04
C GLU A 146 14.64 9.66 0.04
N TYR A 147 15.24 10.50 0.90
CA TYR A 147 15.03 11.94 0.90
C TYR A 147 15.31 12.57 -0.47
N ARG A 148 16.46 12.26 -1.09
CA ARG A 148 16.79 12.79 -2.41
C ARG A 148 15.87 12.28 -3.51
N ASN A 149 15.46 11.01 -3.45
CA ASN A 149 14.51 10.47 -4.41
C ASN A 149 13.16 11.21 -4.32
N ILE A 150 12.71 11.58 -3.12
CA ILE A 150 11.49 12.39 -2.90
C ILE A 150 11.70 13.82 -3.44
N LEU A 151 12.80 14.48 -3.05
CA LEU A 151 13.07 15.88 -3.43
C LEU A 151 13.22 16.07 -4.95
N TYR A 152 13.79 15.09 -5.65
CA TYR A 152 14.03 15.13 -7.10
C TYR A 152 13.07 14.25 -7.93
N GLY A 153 12.00 13.73 -7.33
CA GLY A 153 10.90 13.10 -8.05
C GLY A 153 11.24 11.77 -8.73
N ASN A 154 12.12 10.96 -8.16
CA ASN A 154 12.41 9.61 -8.65
C ASN A 154 11.37 8.61 -8.15
N ASN A 155 10.41 8.27 -9.01
CA ASN A 155 9.23 7.46 -8.65
C ASN A 155 9.47 5.95 -8.47
N LYS A 156 10.70 5.45 -8.54
CA LYS A 156 11.00 4.02 -8.33
C LYS A 156 10.91 3.67 -6.83
N GLY A 157 9.82 3.00 -6.43
CA GLY A 157 9.67 2.43 -5.09
C GLY A 157 9.14 3.39 -4.00
N ILE A 158 8.67 4.58 -4.36
CA ILE A 158 8.16 5.58 -3.41
C ILE A 158 6.63 5.65 -3.48
N ALA A 159 5.99 5.75 -2.32
CA ALA A 159 4.54 5.87 -2.20
C ALA A 159 4.00 7.15 -2.86
N SER A 160 2.79 7.08 -3.43
CA SER A 160 2.20 8.21 -4.19
C SER A 160 2.04 9.49 -3.37
N GLU A 161 1.97 9.37 -2.03
CA GLU A 161 1.86 10.50 -1.09
C GLU A 161 3.06 11.46 -1.13
N PHE A 162 4.24 10.99 -1.55
CA PHE A 162 5.46 11.81 -1.56
C PHE A 162 5.69 12.60 -2.84
N ARG A 163 4.93 12.34 -3.91
CA ARG A 163 5.15 12.96 -5.23
C ARG A 163 5.00 14.48 -5.22
N LYS A 164 4.10 14.99 -4.37
CA LYS A 164 3.85 16.44 -4.23
C LYS A 164 5.05 17.22 -3.69
N TYR A 165 5.96 16.56 -2.97
CA TYR A 165 7.15 17.19 -2.36
C TYR A 165 8.38 17.26 -3.27
N ALA A 166 8.22 16.93 -4.56
CA ALA A 166 9.32 16.99 -5.53
C ALA A 166 9.52 18.43 -6.07
N LEU A 167 10.76 18.91 -6.07
CA LEU A 167 11.17 20.15 -6.74
C LEU A 167 11.22 20.00 -8.27
N ILE A 168 11.69 18.84 -8.73
CA ILE A 168 11.87 18.48 -10.14
C ILE A 168 11.40 17.03 -10.29
N GLU A 169 10.84 16.65 -11.43
CA GLU A 169 10.45 15.26 -11.73
C GLU A 169 11.46 14.63 -12.69
N SER A 170 12.62 14.19 -12.16
CA SER A 170 13.64 13.50 -12.96
C SER A 170 13.89 12.08 -12.46
N LYS A 171 13.78 11.12 -13.38
CA LYS A 171 14.10 9.70 -13.11
C LYS A 171 15.61 9.47 -12.88
N GLN A 172 16.46 10.41 -13.29
CA GLN A 172 17.92 10.32 -13.25
C GLN A 172 18.52 11.60 -12.63
N TYR A 173 18.31 11.81 -11.32
CA TYR A 173 18.77 13.04 -10.65
C TYR A 173 20.18 12.95 -10.05
N GLN A 174 20.86 11.78 -10.08
CA GLN A 174 22.10 11.53 -9.32
C GLN A 174 23.24 12.54 -9.60
N ASN A 175 23.26 13.13 -10.79
CA ASN A 175 24.24 14.14 -11.17
C ASN A 175 23.90 15.55 -10.65
N ILE A 176 22.62 15.82 -10.36
CA ILE A 176 22.14 17.15 -9.94
C ILE A 176 22.72 17.55 -8.56
N PRO A 177 22.63 16.74 -7.49
CA PRO A 177 23.26 17.06 -6.21
C PRO A 177 24.77 17.26 -6.29
N ARG A 178 25.45 16.46 -7.14
CA ARG A 178 26.91 16.54 -7.34
C ARG A 178 27.31 17.85 -8.00
N THR A 179 26.57 18.25 -9.04
CA THR A 179 26.77 19.54 -9.72
C THR A 179 26.56 20.71 -8.77
N ILE A 180 25.47 20.70 -7.99
CA ILE A 180 25.19 21.75 -7.00
C ILE A 180 26.33 21.82 -5.97
N SER A 181 26.76 20.67 -5.42
CA SER A 181 27.87 20.61 -4.47
C SER A 181 29.16 21.17 -5.02
N ASN A 182 29.53 20.84 -6.26
CA ASN A 182 30.77 21.31 -6.88
C ASN A 182 30.71 22.81 -7.19
N VAL A 183 29.55 23.32 -7.60
CA VAL A 183 29.34 24.76 -7.84
C VAL A 183 29.40 25.56 -6.54
N PHE A 184 28.78 25.08 -5.46
CA PHE A 184 28.75 25.77 -4.18
C PHE A 184 30.09 25.73 -3.43
N LEU A 185 30.93 24.72 -3.65
CA LEU A 185 32.21 24.55 -2.96
C LEU A 185 33.40 25.19 -3.70
N ASN A 186 33.32 25.36 -5.02
CA ASN A 186 34.40 25.96 -5.80
C ASN A 186 34.27 27.49 -5.84
N ALA A 187 35.32 28.19 -5.41
CA ALA A 187 35.34 29.64 -5.28
C ALA A 187 35.41 30.41 -6.61
N ASN A 188 35.83 29.78 -7.72
CA ASN A 188 35.99 30.41 -9.03
C ASN A 188 35.00 29.84 -10.06
N LEU A 189 33.91 30.55 -10.30
CA LEU A 189 32.88 30.22 -11.29
C LEU A 189 33.23 30.84 -12.66
N SER A 190 34.05 30.17 -13.46
CA SER A 190 34.22 30.55 -14.87
C SER A 190 33.07 29.99 -15.73
N ALA A 191 32.64 30.73 -16.75
CA ALA A 191 31.55 30.31 -17.64
C ALA A 191 31.82 28.97 -18.35
N GLU A 192 33.10 28.67 -18.61
CA GLU A 192 33.57 27.41 -19.20
C GLU A 192 33.45 26.22 -18.22
N PHE A 193 33.67 26.46 -16.92
CA PHE A 193 33.43 25.48 -15.87
C PHE A 193 31.92 25.20 -15.69
N VAL A 194 31.08 26.24 -15.75
CA VAL A 194 29.61 26.07 -15.69
C VAL A 194 29.11 25.29 -16.90
N LYS A 195 29.57 25.62 -18.12
CA LYS A 195 29.27 24.84 -19.34
C LYS A 195 29.73 23.39 -19.21
N GLY A 196 30.97 23.15 -18.79
CA GLY A 196 31.51 21.81 -18.58
C GLY A 196 30.74 21.01 -17.52
N THR A 197 30.25 21.67 -16.47
CA THR A 197 29.48 21.03 -15.40
C THR A 197 28.04 20.72 -15.83
N ILE A 198 27.41 21.57 -16.65
CA ILE A 198 26.11 21.31 -17.26
C ILE A 198 26.22 20.14 -18.25
N ILE A 199 27.24 20.12 -19.09
CA ILE A 199 27.53 19.01 -20.03
C ILE A 199 27.79 17.69 -19.26
N LYS A 200 28.57 17.73 -18.17
CA LYS A 200 28.80 16.60 -17.26
C LYS A 200 27.55 16.13 -16.51
N SER A 201 26.54 16.98 -16.37
CA SER A 201 25.27 16.60 -15.74
C SER A 201 24.29 15.94 -16.70
N LEU A 202 24.44 16.17 -18.01
CA LEU A 202 23.60 15.62 -19.08
C LEU A 202 24.07 14.26 -19.62
N ASN A 203 25.37 13.94 -19.52
CA ASN A 203 25.91 12.63 -19.90
C ASN A 203 26.08 11.72 -18.67
N GLU A 204 25.58 10.47 -18.74
CA GLU A 204 25.71 9.47 -17.66
C GLU A 204 27.13 8.88 -17.52
N GLU A 205 27.99 9.02 -18.53
CA GLU A 205 29.36 8.51 -18.50
C GLU A 205 30.39 9.65 -18.38
N GLU A 206 30.70 10.05 -17.14
CA GLU A 206 32.08 10.48 -16.88
C GLU A 206 32.94 9.22 -16.90
N ILE A 207 33.86 9.11 -17.87
CA ILE A 207 35.11 8.38 -17.63
C ILE A 207 35.80 9.11 -16.48
N LYS A 208 35.48 8.73 -15.26
CA LYS A 208 36.31 9.06 -14.12
C LYS A 208 37.57 8.25 -14.31
N ILE A 209 38.67 8.90 -14.67
CA ILE A 209 39.98 8.38 -14.28
C ILE A 209 39.97 8.48 -12.77
N ASP A 210 39.54 7.40 -12.13
CA ASP A 210 39.59 7.27 -10.69
C ASP A 210 41.08 7.26 -10.33
N LEU A 211 41.65 8.42 -9.98
CA LEU A 211 43.04 8.51 -9.55
C LEU A 211 43.26 7.73 -8.25
N THR A 212 42.22 7.35 -7.51
CA THR A 212 42.32 6.42 -6.38
C THR A 212 42.35 4.96 -6.83
N THR A 213 41.59 4.53 -7.84
CA THR A 213 41.80 3.21 -8.48
C THR A 213 43.11 3.17 -9.27
N TYR A 214 43.50 4.27 -9.91
CA TYR A 214 44.75 4.36 -10.64
C TYR A 214 45.94 4.46 -9.67
N SER A 215 45.83 5.14 -8.53
CA SER A 215 46.91 5.14 -7.51
C SER A 215 46.93 3.90 -6.63
N GLN A 216 45.78 3.33 -6.25
CA GLN A 216 45.68 2.18 -5.33
C GLN A 216 45.61 0.83 -6.05
N THR A 217 45.28 0.80 -7.34
CA THR A 217 45.09 -0.44 -8.13
C THR A 217 46.05 -0.52 -9.33
N HIS A 218 46.39 0.59 -9.99
CA HIS A 218 47.33 0.58 -11.14
C HIS A 218 48.76 1.05 -10.80
N LEU A 219 48.93 2.01 -9.88
CA LEU A 219 50.23 2.56 -9.45
C LEU A 219 50.72 2.01 -8.12
N LYS A 220 49.83 1.45 -7.28
CA LYS A 220 50.22 0.81 -6.01
C LYS A 220 51.20 -0.32 -6.25
N ASP A 221 50.92 -1.10 -7.28
CA ASP A 221 51.79 -2.16 -7.74
C ASP A 221 52.71 -1.68 -8.86
N PHE A 222 52.70 -0.41 -9.30
CA PHE A 222 53.58 0.00 -10.41
C PHE A 222 55.05 -0.07 -10.04
N GLU A 223 55.41 0.32 -8.82
CA GLU A 223 56.78 0.15 -8.33
C GLU A 223 57.12 -1.34 -8.15
N THR A 224 56.16 -2.15 -7.68
CA THR A 224 56.30 -3.62 -7.59
C THR A 224 56.45 -4.26 -8.98
N ASN A 225 55.64 -3.86 -9.96
CA ASN A 225 55.62 -4.32 -11.34
C ASN A 225 56.89 -3.87 -12.07
N LEU A 226 57.38 -2.66 -11.81
CA LEU A 226 58.64 -2.17 -12.35
C LEU A 226 59.83 -2.90 -11.70
N ASN A 227 59.77 -3.19 -10.40
CA ASN A 227 60.74 -4.06 -9.73
C ASN A 227 60.67 -5.51 -10.23
N ASP A 228 59.50 -6.04 -10.56
CA ASP A 228 59.35 -7.38 -11.13
C ASP A 228 59.86 -7.42 -12.57
N ILE A 229 59.57 -6.40 -13.39
CA ILE A 229 60.19 -6.20 -14.71
C ILE A 229 61.70 -6.08 -14.57
N LYS A 230 62.21 -5.39 -13.54
CA LYS A 230 63.65 -5.33 -13.23
C LYS A 230 64.19 -6.71 -12.89
N LYS A 231 63.54 -7.51 -12.05
CA LYS A 231 63.97 -8.90 -11.79
C LYS A 231 63.99 -9.74 -13.08
N TRP A 232 63.08 -9.48 -14.02
CA TRP A 232 63.04 -10.11 -15.35
C TRP A 232 63.98 -9.49 -16.40
N THR A 233 64.70 -8.40 -16.08
CA THR A 233 65.68 -7.76 -16.97
C THR A 233 67.10 -7.73 -16.40
N ASP A 234 67.25 -7.79 -15.07
CA ASP A 234 68.52 -7.80 -14.36
C ASP A 234 69.24 -9.12 -14.60
N LYS A 235 70.43 -9.01 -15.20
CA LYS A 235 71.31 -10.14 -15.51
C LYS A 235 72.36 -10.27 -14.41
N ASN A 236 72.63 -11.49 -13.99
CA ASN A 236 73.75 -11.76 -13.09
C ASN A 236 75.10 -11.49 -13.78
N ARG A 237 76.21 -11.56 -13.02
CA ARG A 237 77.59 -11.42 -13.56
C ARG A 237 77.92 -12.35 -14.73
N SER A 238 77.15 -13.42 -14.92
CA SER A 238 77.28 -14.39 -16.03
C SER A 238 76.36 -14.10 -17.23
N GLY A 239 75.60 -12.99 -17.22
CA GLY A 239 74.74 -12.56 -18.34
C GLY A 239 73.35 -13.21 -18.41
N GLU A 240 73.00 -14.07 -17.45
CA GLU A 240 71.74 -14.82 -17.41
C GLU A 240 70.74 -14.22 -16.42
N ASN A 241 69.46 -14.26 -16.76
CA ASN A 241 68.38 -13.86 -15.87
C ASN A 241 67.95 -15.03 -14.97
N GLN A 242 68.06 -14.88 -13.64
CA GLN A 242 67.69 -15.95 -12.71
C GLN A 242 66.19 -16.24 -12.67
N VAL A 243 65.35 -15.22 -12.81
CA VAL A 243 63.89 -15.37 -12.76
C VAL A 243 63.38 -16.02 -14.04
N GLU A 244 63.97 -15.71 -15.19
CA GLU A 244 63.69 -16.40 -16.45
C GLU A 244 64.02 -17.89 -16.36
N LYS A 245 65.21 -18.25 -15.84
CA LYS A 245 65.55 -19.66 -15.59
C LYS A 245 64.61 -20.35 -14.61
N GLN A 246 64.19 -19.65 -13.54
CA GLN A 246 63.22 -20.20 -12.60
C GLN A 246 61.84 -20.40 -13.25
N ALA A 247 61.40 -19.47 -14.08
CA ALA A 247 60.15 -19.58 -14.82
C ALA A 247 60.20 -20.70 -15.87
N ASP A 248 61.32 -20.86 -16.57
CA ASP A 248 61.55 -21.99 -17.47
C ASP A 248 61.55 -23.31 -16.70
N ASN A 249 62.20 -23.35 -15.53
CA ASN A 249 62.14 -24.52 -14.64
C ASN A 249 60.70 -24.79 -14.18
N VAL A 250 59.92 -23.78 -13.80
CA VAL A 250 58.52 -23.95 -13.42
C VAL A 250 57.66 -24.42 -14.59
N SER A 251 57.88 -23.88 -15.79
CA SER A 251 57.18 -24.29 -17.02
C SER A 251 57.52 -25.73 -17.40
N THR A 252 58.79 -26.12 -17.29
CA THR A 252 59.22 -27.50 -17.53
C THR A 252 58.71 -28.45 -16.45
N PHE A 253 58.75 -28.07 -15.17
CA PHE A 253 58.16 -28.86 -14.08
C PHE A 253 56.64 -28.98 -14.21
N TYR A 254 55.94 -27.91 -14.59
CA TYR A 254 54.50 -27.94 -14.80
C TYR A 254 54.13 -28.82 -16.00
N SER A 255 54.89 -28.73 -17.10
CA SER A 255 54.73 -29.62 -18.25
C SER A 255 55.01 -31.08 -17.88
N ALA A 256 56.04 -31.33 -17.07
CA ALA A 256 56.35 -32.66 -16.53
C ALA A 256 55.25 -33.15 -15.59
N LEU A 257 54.69 -32.29 -14.73
CA LEU A 257 53.60 -32.62 -13.81
C LEU A 257 52.33 -32.95 -14.58
N LYS A 258 51.97 -32.14 -15.58
CA LYS A 258 50.83 -32.41 -16.47
C LYS A 258 51.01 -33.70 -17.27
N TYR A 259 52.23 -33.97 -17.73
CA TYR A 259 52.57 -35.25 -18.35
C TYR A 259 52.44 -36.41 -17.35
N LEU A 260 52.91 -36.25 -16.11
CA LEU A 260 52.79 -37.26 -15.05
C LEU A 260 51.34 -37.48 -14.64
N GLU A 261 50.49 -36.46 -14.60
CA GLU A 261 49.05 -36.58 -14.35
C GLU A 261 48.37 -37.34 -15.48
N LYS A 262 48.67 -36.99 -16.73
CA LYS A 262 48.19 -37.73 -17.89
C LYS A 262 48.64 -39.19 -17.84
N LYS A 263 49.92 -39.42 -17.53
CA LYS A 263 50.51 -40.76 -17.38
C LYS A 263 49.91 -41.52 -16.20
N LYS A 264 49.55 -40.84 -15.10
CA LYS A 264 48.85 -41.43 -13.96
C LYS A 264 47.43 -41.85 -14.36
N ALA A 265 46.72 -41.03 -15.14
CA ALA A 265 45.40 -41.37 -15.66
C ALA A 265 45.47 -42.52 -16.68
N GLU A 266 46.47 -42.52 -17.56
CA GLU A 266 46.74 -43.63 -18.49
C GLU A 266 47.09 -44.90 -17.72
N LEU A 267 47.97 -44.84 -16.72
CA LEU A 267 48.34 -45.98 -15.87
C LEU A 267 47.14 -46.48 -15.05
N ALA A 268 46.32 -45.58 -14.51
CA ALA A 268 45.09 -45.97 -13.81
C ALA A 268 44.10 -46.66 -14.76
N SER A 269 44.01 -46.20 -16.01
CA SER A 269 43.17 -46.83 -17.04
C SER A 269 43.73 -48.18 -17.48
N GLN A 270 45.06 -48.29 -17.66
CA GLN A 270 45.74 -49.55 -17.96
C GLN A 270 45.62 -50.54 -16.81
N LEU A 271 45.76 -50.07 -15.56
CA LEU A 271 45.57 -50.88 -14.36
C LEU A 271 44.11 -51.31 -14.23
N GLY A 272 43.16 -50.42 -14.48
CA GLY A 272 41.74 -50.72 -14.51
C GLY A 272 41.40 -51.78 -15.56
N TRP A 273 41.94 -51.62 -16.78
CA TRP A 273 41.80 -52.60 -17.85
C TRP A 273 42.45 -53.95 -17.49
N ALA A 274 43.67 -53.94 -16.95
CA ALA A 274 44.37 -55.14 -16.53
C ALA A 274 43.63 -55.85 -15.40
N LEU A 275 43.13 -55.11 -14.42
CA LEU A 275 42.34 -55.65 -13.31
C LEU A 275 41.02 -56.23 -13.80
N ASN A 276 40.35 -55.58 -14.76
CA ASN A 276 39.11 -56.09 -15.34
C ASN A 276 39.36 -57.35 -16.18
N ASN A 277 40.43 -57.37 -16.98
CA ASN A 277 40.86 -58.55 -17.72
C ASN A 277 41.23 -59.70 -16.77
N VAL A 278 41.95 -59.42 -15.67
CA VAL A 278 42.24 -60.43 -14.63
C VAL A 278 40.95 -60.92 -13.99
N LYS A 279 39.99 -60.04 -13.66
CA LYS A 279 38.68 -60.44 -13.13
C LYS A 279 37.88 -61.33 -14.10
N GLU A 280 37.94 -61.07 -15.40
CA GLU A 280 37.29 -61.92 -16.42
C GLU A 280 38.01 -63.26 -16.61
N GLN A 281 39.34 -63.28 -16.50
CA GLN A 281 40.14 -64.49 -16.64
C GLN A 281 40.16 -65.34 -15.37
N GLN A 282 40.03 -64.74 -14.18
CA GLN A 282 40.02 -65.41 -12.89
C GLN A 282 39.02 -66.58 -12.81
N PRO A 283 37.74 -66.44 -13.19
CA PRO A 283 36.81 -67.57 -13.20
C PRO A 283 37.24 -68.64 -14.21
N LYS A 284 37.68 -68.25 -15.42
CA LYS A 284 38.14 -69.19 -16.45
C LYS A 284 39.36 -70.00 -16.01
N VAL A 285 40.31 -69.36 -15.34
CA VAL A 285 41.50 -70.01 -14.78
C VAL A 285 41.14 -70.86 -13.57
N SER A 286 40.24 -70.39 -12.70
CA SER A 286 39.71 -71.18 -11.58
C SER A 286 39.02 -72.46 -12.07
N ASP A 287 38.22 -72.37 -13.14
CA ASP A 287 37.55 -73.53 -13.72
C ASP A 287 38.55 -74.50 -14.36
N LYS A 288 39.55 -73.98 -15.10
CA LYS A 288 40.66 -74.80 -15.60
C LYS A 288 41.46 -75.45 -14.47
N TYR A 289 41.73 -74.72 -13.38
CA TYR A 289 42.39 -75.24 -12.20
C TYR A 289 41.58 -76.36 -11.57
N LYS A 290 40.28 -76.19 -11.37
CA LYS A 290 39.40 -77.25 -10.85
C LYS A 290 39.42 -78.49 -11.75
N ILE A 291 39.42 -78.31 -13.07
CA ILE A 291 39.51 -79.42 -14.03
C ILE A 291 40.87 -80.15 -13.87
N GLU A 292 41.98 -79.43 -13.83
CA GLU A 292 43.32 -80.02 -13.66
C GLU A 292 43.51 -80.62 -12.26
N GLU A 293 42.95 -80.02 -11.22
CA GLU A 293 42.93 -80.53 -9.85
C GLU A 293 42.12 -81.83 -9.78
N HIS A 294 40.96 -81.90 -10.46
CA HIS A 294 40.23 -83.15 -10.61
C HIS A 294 41.02 -84.22 -11.37
N LYS A 295 41.76 -83.86 -12.43
CA LYS A 295 42.64 -84.80 -13.14
C LYS A 295 43.79 -85.27 -12.25
N LEU A 296 44.44 -84.35 -11.53
CA LEU A 296 45.52 -84.65 -10.59
C LEU A 296 45.01 -85.54 -9.46
N ASN A 297 43.83 -85.26 -8.90
CA ASN A 297 43.22 -86.11 -7.88
C ASN A 297 42.92 -87.50 -8.43
N LYS A 298 42.39 -87.63 -9.66
CA LYS A 298 42.21 -88.94 -10.32
C LYS A 298 43.53 -89.68 -10.54
N VAL A 299 44.62 -88.97 -10.86
CA VAL A 299 45.95 -89.59 -11.01
C VAL A 299 46.52 -89.97 -9.65
N LYS A 300 46.36 -89.13 -8.62
CA LYS A 300 46.76 -89.43 -7.24
C LYS A 300 46.01 -90.62 -6.68
N THR A 301 44.69 -90.73 -6.90
CA THR A 301 43.93 -91.91 -6.47
C THR A 301 44.45 -93.15 -7.20
N LYS A 302 44.67 -93.08 -8.52
CA LYS A 302 45.29 -94.20 -9.27
C LYS A 302 46.69 -94.55 -8.78
N LEU A 303 47.53 -93.56 -8.45
CA LEU A 303 48.85 -93.76 -7.87
C LEU A 303 48.74 -94.41 -6.50
N SER A 304 47.86 -93.93 -5.62
CA SER A 304 47.64 -94.54 -4.31
C SER A 304 47.06 -95.96 -4.42
N GLU A 305 46.21 -96.23 -5.41
CA GLU A 305 45.72 -97.57 -5.71
C GLU A 305 46.88 -98.46 -6.21
N LEU A 306 47.71 -97.96 -7.13
CA LEU A 306 48.91 -98.65 -7.61
C LEU A 306 49.94 -98.89 -6.52
N ASP A 307 50.19 -97.92 -5.65
CA ASP A 307 51.08 -98.03 -4.49
C ASP A 307 50.50 -99.02 -3.50
N SER A 308 49.19 -99.00 -3.22
CA SER A 308 48.55 -100.01 -2.37
C SER A 308 48.62 -101.41 -2.98
N LEU A 309 48.52 -101.53 -4.30
CA LEU A 309 48.67 -102.80 -5.02
C LEU A 309 50.13 -103.26 -5.02
N PHE A 310 51.08 -102.33 -5.17
CA PHE A 310 52.51 -102.57 -5.10
C PHE A 310 52.91 -102.99 -3.69
N ASP A 311 52.45 -102.29 -2.65
CA ASP A 311 52.67 -102.64 -1.25
C ASP A 311 52.04 -103.98 -0.92
N LYS A 312 50.81 -104.27 -1.37
CA LYS A 312 50.22 -105.62 -1.23
C LYS A 312 51.05 -106.69 -1.95
N ARG A 313 51.61 -106.39 -3.13
CA ARG A 313 52.51 -107.32 -3.84
C ARG A 313 53.85 -107.46 -3.13
N LYS A 314 54.42 -106.38 -2.63
CA LYS A 314 55.66 -106.33 -1.86
C LYS A 314 55.51 -107.07 -0.55
N GLU A 315 54.42 -106.88 0.19
CA GLU A 315 54.06 -107.64 1.38
C GLU A 315 53.91 -109.12 1.04
N LYS A 316 53.20 -109.50 -0.03
CA LYS A 316 53.13 -110.91 -0.47
C LYS A 316 54.48 -111.49 -0.83
N VAL A 317 55.34 -110.73 -1.52
CA VAL A 317 56.70 -111.17 -1.86
C VAL A 317 57.58 -111.21 -0.61
N GLN A 318 57.45 -110.28 0.33
CA GLN A 318 58.15 -110.29 1.62
C GLN A 318 57.65 -111.42 2.53
N GLU A 319 56.37 -111.76 2.48
CA GLU A 319 55.78 -112.91 3.16
C GLU A 319 56.29 -114.21 2.53
N GLN A 320 56.42 -114.27 1.19
CA GLN A 320 57.07 -115.39 0.52
C GLN A 320 58.56 -115.47 0.86
N ILE A 321 59.30 -114.36 0.82
CA ILE A 321 60.70 -114.29 1.26
C ILE A 321 60.80 -114.69 2.73
N GLY A 322 59.86 -114.28 3.59
CA GLY A 322 59.78 -114.66 5.00
C GLY A 322 59.47 -116.15 5.18
N LYS A 323 58.59 -116.73 4.35
CA LYS A 323 58.35 -118.18 4.27
C LYS A 323 59.58 -118.94 3.77
N PHE A 324 60.32 -118.39 2.81
CA PHE A 324 61.57 -118.99 2.34
C PHE A 324 62.70 -118.82 3.36
N LYS A 325 62.76 -117.70 4.07
CA LYS A 325 63.75 -117.42 5.12
C LYS A 325 63.50 -118.27 6.36
N SER A 326 62.25 -118.38 6.81
CA SER A 326 61.85 -119.36 7.82
C SER A 326 62.07 -120.79 7.36
N LYS A 327 61.85 -121.13 6.08
CA LYS A 327 62.27 -122.43 5.54
C LYS A 327 63.79 -122.60 5.49
N PHE A 328 64.58 -121.56 5.22
CA PHE A 328 66.04 -121.62 5.26
C PHE A 328 66.54 -121.78 6.70
N ASP A 329 65.91 -121.10 7.66
CA ASP A 329 66.16 -121.25 9.08
C ASP A 329 65.72 -122.64 9.57
N GLU A 330 64.57 -123.17 9.10
CA GLU A 330 64.13 -124.56 9.34
C GLU A 330 65.05 -125.59 8.66
N ILE A 331 65.59 -125.30 7.47
CA ILE A 331 66.56 -126.17 6.79
C ILE A 331 67.88 -126.13 7.55
N LYS A 332 68.25 -124.99 8.14
CA LYS A 332 69.45 -124.83 8.96
C LYS A 332 69.28 -125.59 10.28
N THR A 333 68.16 -125.41 10.99
CA THR A 333 67.85 -126.17 12.20
C THR A 333 67.69 -127.66 11.91
N LYS A 334 67.03 -128.05 10.81
CA LYS A 334 66.94 -129.46 10.40
C LYS A 334 68.28 -130.01 9.95
N ARG A 335 69.16 -129.25 9.31
CA ARG A 335 70.52 -129.70 8.97
C ARG A 335 71.36 -129.92 10.23
N ASP A 336 71.21 -129.04 11.22
CA ASP A 336 71.86 -129.17 12.52
C ASP A 336 71.26 -130.34 13.34
N GLU A 337 69.94 -130.55 13.28
CA GLU A 337 69.24 -131.72 13.84
C GLU A 337 69.60 -133.03 13.12
N TYR A 338 69.74 -133.02 11.79
CA TYR A 338 70.09 -134.18 10.97
C TYR A 338 71.56 -134.57 11.11
N ALA A 339 72.45 -133.60 11.34
CA ALA A 339 73.82 -133.83 11.77
C ALA A 339 73.87 -134.41 13.20
N ALA A 340 72.99 -133.95 14.10
CA ALA A 340 72.86 -134.50 15.45
C ALA A 340 72.24 -135.91 15.48
N MET A 341 71.35 -136.23 14.54
CA MET A 341 70.59 -137.50 14.48
C MET A 341 71.24 -138.61 13.62
N LYS A 342 72.39 -138.39 12.97
CA LYS A 342 73.14 -139.39 12.16
C LYS A 342 72.26 -140.15 11.14
N ILE A 343 71.70 -139.42 10.18
CA ILE A 343 70.72 -139.91 9.19
C ILE A 343 71.22 -140.95 8.17
N ASP A 344 72.52 -141.22 8.09
CA ASP A 344 73.03 -142.32 7.26
C ASP A 344 72.42 -143.68 7.62
N ASN A 345 72.00 -143.87 8.89
CA ASN A 345 71.31 -145.07 9.34
C ASN A 345 69.80 -145.12 9.02
N ILE A 346 69.19 -144.01 8.60
CA ILE A 346 67.75 -143.94 8.30
C ILE A 346 67.47 -144.24 6.81
N LEU A 347 68.47 -144.08 5.94
CA LEU A 347 68.41 -144.50 4.53
C LEU A 347 68.16 -146.01 4.36
N GLU A 348 68.59 -146.85 5.31
CA GLU A 348 68.26 -148.28 5.35
C GLU A 348 66.76 -148.54 5.56
N ARG A 349 66.08 -147.65 6.29
CA ARG A 349 64.65 -147.78 6.65
C ARG A 349 63.68 -147.36 5.53
N VAL A 350 64.15 -146.60 4.54
CA VAL A 350 63.35 -146.12 3.39
C VAL A 350 62.98 -147.25 2.41
N SER A 351 63.60 -148.42 2.53
CA SER A 351 63.19 -149.66 1.85
C SER A 351 61.73 -150.10 2.15
N LYS A 352 61.10 -149.56 3.21
CA LYS A 352 59.70 -149.88 3.62
C LYS A 352 58.62 -148.89 3.14
N LYS A 353 58.94 -147.99 2.21
CA LYS A 353 58.10 -146.86 1.78
C LYS A 353 56.71 -147.20 1.17
N ILE A 354 56.53 -148.40 0.62
CA ILE A 354 55.33 -148.73 -0.17
C ILE A 354 54.06 -148.88 0.71
N SER A 355 54.19 -149.33 1.97
CA SER A 355 53.03 -149.48 2.86
C SER A 355 52.47 -148.14 3.36
N LEU A 356 53.30 -147.10 3.42
CA LEU A 356 52.94 -145.78 3.96
C LEU A 356 52.19 -144.89 2.96
N GLU A 357 52.25 -145.20 1.66
CA GLU A 357 51.50 -144.46 0.64
C GLU A 357 49.99 -144.74 0.66
N LEU A 358 49.60 -145.94 1.12
CA LEU A 358 48.19 -146.34 1.26
C LEU A 358 47.53 -145.65 2.45
N GLU A 359 48.27 -145.47 3.55
CA GLU A 359 47.82 -144.80 4.76
C GLU A 359 47.66 -143.26 4.56
N LYS A 360 48.52 -142.67 3.74
CA LYS A 360 48.45 -141.24 3.34
C LYS A 360 47.13 -140.88 2.64
N LYS A 361 46.51 -141.84 1.94
CA LYS A 361 45.26 -141.60 1.22
C LYS A 361 44.06 -141.48 2.17
N ASN A 362 44.05 -142.26 3.26
CA ASN A 362 43.01 -142.23 4.29
C ASN A 362 43.09 -140.98 5.19
N LEU A 363 44.31 -140.49 5.49
CA LEU A 363 44.50 -139.28 6.29
C LEU A 363 44.11 -137.99 5.56
N ASN A 364 44.16 -137.97 4.22
CA ASN A 364 43.74 -136.81 3.43
C ASN A 364 42.21 -136.60 3.47
N SER A 365 41.41 -137.66 3.53
CA SER A 365 39.96 -137.56 3.76
C SER A 365 39.63 -137.01 5.15
N GLU A 366 40.43 -137.33 6.16
CA GLU A 366 40.31 -136.78 7.51
C GLU A 366 40.68 -135.29 7.57
N LYS A 367 41.66 -134.88 6.75
CA LYS A 367 42.08 -133.48 6.59
C LYS A 367 40.98 -132.61 5.99
N GLU A 368 40.19 -133.09 5.04
CA GLU A 368 39.06 -132.32 4.48
C GLU A 368 37.97 -132.03 5.54
N ILE A 369 37.71 -132.99 6.44
CA ILE A 369 36.77 -132.83 7.57
C ILE A 369 37.31 -131.84 8.62
N LEU A 370 38.62 -131.75 8.81
CA LEU A 370 39.24 -130.75 9.70
C LEU A 370 39.34 -129.36 9.07
N THR A 371 39.42 -129.28 7.73
CA THR A 371 39.52 -128.01 6.99
C THR A 371 38.18 -127.27 6.94
N SER A 372 37.05 -127.99 7.01
CA SER A 372 35.71 -127.38 7.11
C SER A 372 35.51 -126.59 8.41
N LYS A 373 36.08 -127.05 9.54
CA LYS A 373 36.08 -126.29 10.82
C LYS A 373 36.87 -124.98 10.74
N PHE A 374 37.90 -124.93 9.90
CA PHE A 374 38.70 -123.72 9.69
C PHE A 374 38.00 -122.71 8.75
N LEU A 375 37.22 -123.19 7.79
CA LEU A 375 36.33 -122.36 6.96
C LEU A 375 35.24 -121.68 7.81
N GLU A 376 34.66 -122.37 8.80
CA GLU A 376 33.73 -121.76 9.76
C GLU A 376 34.39 -120.65 10.60
N ILE A 377 35.64 -120.83 11.01
CA ILE A 377 36.38 -119.82 11.78
C ILE A 377 36.70 -118.60 10.91
N GLN A 378 37.11 -118.81 9.66
CA GLN A 378 37.35 -117.72 8.71
C GLN A 378 36.07 -116.94 8.41
N GLN A 379 34.94 -117.64 8.21
CA GLN A 379 33.62 -117.00 8.05
C GLN A 379 33.20 -116.25 9.31
N ARG A 380 33.52 -116.73 10.51
CA ARG A 380 33.29 -115.99 11.77
C ARG A 380 34.10 -114.70 11.83
N TYR A 381 35.38 -114.72 11.43
CA TYR A 381 36.20 -113.51 11.42
C TYR A 381 35.79 -112.53 10.32
N GLU A 382 35.40 -113.01 9.14
CA GLU A 382 34.80 -112.15 8.10
C GLU A 382 33.46 -111.56 8.54
N ALA A 383 32.64 -112.32 9.26
CA ALA A 383 31.41 -111.82 9.86
C ALA A 383 31.70 -110.78 10.95
N LEU A 384 32.71 -110.98 11.79
CA LEU A 384 33.17 -110.00 12.78
C LEU A 384 33.73 -108.73 12.14
N LEU A 385 34.50 -108.85 11.06
CA LEU A 385 35.02 -107.70 10.30
C LEU A 385 33.88 -106.94 9.62
N LYS A 386 32.92 -107.62 8.99
CA LYS A 386 31.71 -106.98 8.46
C LYS A 386 30.88 -106.34 9.56
N GLN A 387 30.80 -106.96 10.74
CA GLN A 387 30.10 -106.40 11.89
C GLN A 387 30.80 -105.12 12.37
N LEU A 388 32.12 -105.09 12.42
CA LEU A 388 32.91 -103.90 12.76
C LEU A 388 32.79 -102.80 11.70
N GLU A 389 32.82 -103.13 10.41
CA GLU A 389 32.58 -102.17 9.33
C GLU A 389 31.16 -101.60 9.38
N ASN A 390 30.17 -102.43 9.67
CA ASN A 390 28.79 -101.99 9.85
C ASN A 390 28.66 -101.10 11.08
N GLN A 391 29.29 -101.44 12.21
CA GLN A 391 29.32 -100.59 13.40
C GLN A 391 29.99 -99.24 13.15
N LEU A 392 31.08 -99.22 12.37
CA LEU A 392 31.77 -97.98 12.00
C LEU A 392 30.90 -97.11 11.10
N LYS A 393 30.25 -97.69 10.08
CA LYS A 393 29.29 -96.98 9.22
C LYS A 393 28.08 -96.48 10.00
N GLU A 394 27.58 -97.27 10.95
CA GLU A 394 26.49 -96.87 11.82
C GLU A 394 26.91 -95.69 12.72
N PHE A 395 28.14 -95.71 13.25
CA PHE A 395 28.71 -94.59 13.99
C PHE A 395 28.89 -93.33 13.12
N GLU A 396 29.44 -93.45 11.91
CA GLU A 396 29.57 -92.33 10.97
C GLU A 396 28.21 -91.76 10.60
N ASN A 397 27.22 -92.61 10.31
CA ASN A 397 25.85 -92.19 10.04
C ASN A 397 25.23 -91.51 11.26
N ASN A 398 25.46 -92.01 12.47
CA ASN A 398 25.00 -91.37 13.71
C ASN A 398 25.64 -90.00 13.95
N LYS A 399 26.93 -89.83 13.62
CA LYS A 399 27.59 -88.53 13.70
C LYS A 399 27.15 -87.57 12.61
N GLN A 400 26.88 -88.08 11.41
CA GLN A 400 26.31 -87.31 10.31
C GLN A 400 24.89 -86.83 10.65
N THR A 401 24.05 -87.68 11.24
CA THR A 401 22.70 -87.31 11.69
C THR A 401 22.73 -86.34 12.86
N GLU A 402 23.63 -86.51 13.84
CA GLU A 402 23.86 -85.49 14.88
C GLU A 402 24.24 -84.14 14.28
N ASN A 403 25.17 -84.11 13.33
CA ASN A 403 25.58 -82.86 12.67
C ASN A 403 24.41 -82.21 11.90
N ASN A 404 23.66 -83.01 11.14
CA ASN A 404 22.47 -82.55 10.42
C ASN A 404 21.39 -82.03 11.38
N ASN A 405 21.20 -82.67 12.54
CA ASN A 405 20.26 -82.25 13.56
C ASN A 405 20.69 -80.93 14.24
N VAL A 406 21.98 -80.75 14.51
CA VAL A 406 22.51 -79.48 15.03
C VAL A 406 22.34 -78.37 14.00
N GLN A 407 22.62 -78.65 12.72
CA GLN A 407 22.48 -77.67 11.64
C GLN A 407 21.02 -77.30 11.35
N SER A 408 20.09 -78.27 11.41
CA SER A 408 18.66 -78.01 11.29
C SER A 408 18.12 -77.26 12.51
N GLY A 409 18.60 -77.58 13.72
CA GLY A 409 18.34 -76.84 14.95
C GLY A 409 18.80 -75.38 14.86
N PHE A 410 20.00 -75.14 14.33
CA PHE A 410 20.50 -73.78 14.11
C PHE A 410 19.69 -73.00 13.06
N LEU A 411 19.32 -73.66 11.95
CA LEU A 411 18.49 -73.04 10.90
C LEU A 411 17.10 -72.68 11.42
N SER A 412 16.44 -73.60 12.13
CA SER A 412 15.13 -73.35 12.75
C SER A 412 15.19 -72.25 13.81
N PHE A 413 16.25 -72.21 14.62
CA PHE A 413 16.49 -71.11 15.55
C PHE A 413 16.66 -69.77 14.84
N LYS A 414 17.47 -69.73 13.76
CA LYS A 414 17.66 -68.53 12.94
C LYS A 414 16.35 -68.05 12.34
N GLU A 415 15.56 -68.95 11.76
CA GLU A 415 14.24 -68.62 11.19
C GLU A 415 13.26 -68.12 12.26
N ALA A 416 13.23 -68.74 13.44
CA ALA A 416 12.42 -68.29 14.56
C ALA A 416 12.83 -66.88 15.02
N LEU A 417 14.13 -66.62 15.11
CA LEU A 417 14.67 -65.31 15.47
C LEU A 417 14.33 -64.25 14.41
N THR A 418 14.48 -64.57 13.13
CA THR A 418 14.10 -63.68 12.02
C THR A 418 12.61 -63.37 12.07
N LYS A 419 11.74 -64.36 12.27
CA LYS A 419 10.29 -64.12 12.44
C LYS A 419 9.98 -63.23 13.64
N GLN A 420 10.68 -63.39 14.77
CA GLN A 420 10.51 -62.50 15.92
C GLN A 420 10.93 -61.06 15.61
N TYR A 421 12.04 -60.87 14.90
CA TYR A 421 12.45 -59.54 14.45
C TYR A 421 11.46 -58.93 13.48
N ASP A 422 10.95 -59.70 12.51
CA ASP A 422 9.96 -59.23 11.55
C ASP A 422 8.67 -58.79 12.25
N LEU A 423 8.19 -59.57 13.23
CA LEU A 423 7.03 -59.22 14.06
C LEU A 423 7.28 -57.94 14.87
N LEU A 424 8.45 -57.80 15.49
CA LEU A 424 8.84 -56.57 16.21
C LEU A 424 8.91 -55.36 15.27
N TYR A 425 9.46 -55.53 14.06
CA TYR A 425 9.52 -54.48 13.06
C TYR A 425 8.13 -54.04 12.60
N ASP A 426 7.23 -55.00 12.36
CA ASP A 426 5.86 -54.72 11.96
C ASP A 426 5.07 -54.06 13.11
N GLU A 427 5.30 -54.47 14.35
CA GLU A 427 4.69 -53.86 15.54
C GLU A 427 5.17 -52.42 15.73
N ILE A 428 6.48 -52.16 15.65
CA ILE A 428 7.05 -50.81 15.71
C ILE A 428 6.50 -49.93 14.58
N ARG A 429 6.42 -50.46 13.35
CA ARG A 429 5.83 -49.73 12.22
C ARG A 429 4.37 -49.40 12.45
N LYS A 430 3.60 -50.34 13.01
CA LYS A 430 2.17 -50.13 13.32
C LYS A 430 2.00 -49.08 14.40
N GLN A 431 2.77 -49.15 15.49
CA GLN A 431 2.77 -48.14 16.55
C GLN A 431 3.11 -46.75 16.01
N HIS A 432 4.19 -46.62 15.21
CA HIS A 432 4.53 -45.33 14.60
C HIS A 432 3.46 -44.81 13.63
N LYS A 433 2.80 -45.70 12.89
CA LYS A 433 1.70 -45.31 12.00
C LYS A 433 0.50 -44.80 12.81
N GLU A 434 0.15 -45.48 13.90
CA GLU A 434 -0.92 -45.07 14.81
C GLU A 434 -0.58 -43.73 15.50
N GLU A 435 0.65 -43.54 15.99
CA GLU A 435 1.12 -42.27 16.54
C GLU A 435 1.06 -41.14 15.51
N LEU A 436 1.46 -41.40 14.27
CA LEU A 436 1.35 -40.43 13.17
C LEU A 436 -0.09 -40.10 12.83
N GLU A 437 -1.00 -41.09 12.84
CA GLU A 437 -2.42 -40.85 12.61
C GLU A 437 -3.04 -40.01 13.73
N VAL A 438 -2.69 -40.26 15.00
CA VAL A 438 -3.13 -39.46 16.15
C VAL A 438 -2.58 -38.04 16.07
N ALA A 439 -1.28 -37.87 15.77
CA ALA A 439 -0.67 -36.56 15.60
C ALA A 439 -1.31 -35.78 14.44
N ASN A 440 -1.56 -36.44 13.31
CA ASN A 440 -2.24 -35.83 12.16
C ASN A 440 -3.70 -35.47 12.47
N ALA A 441 -4.41 -36.28 13.25
CA ALA A 441 -5.75 -35.98 13.71
C ALA A 441 -5.77 -34.72 14.61
N LEU A 442 -4.83 -34.62 15.56
CA LEU A 442 -4.66 -33.44 16.40
C LEU A 442 -4.32 -32.19 15.59
N VAL A 443 -3.40 -32.29 14.62
CA VAL A 443 -3.07 -31.18 13.71
C VAL A 443 -4.31 -30.72 12.95
N LYS A 444 -5.09 -31.64 12.36
CA LYS A 444 -6.34 -31.30 11.68
C LYS A 444 -7.37 -30.65 12.60
N GLU A 445 -7.46 -31.08 13.86
CA GLU A 445 -8.34 -30.46 14.85
C GLU A 445 -7.88 -29.03 15.21
N LYS A 446 -6.57 -28.82 15.37
CA LYS A 446 -5.98 -27.49 15.57
C LYS A 446 -6.17 -26.59 14.36
N ASP A 447 -6.04 -27.12 13.14
CA ASP A 447 -6.33 -26.36 11.92
C ASP A 447 -7.80 -25.98 11.81
N LYS A 448 -8.72 -26.87 12.18
CA LYS A 448 -10.16 -26.57 12.25
C LYS A 448 -10.44 -25.45 13.26
N THR A 449 -9.83 -25.50 14.45
CA THR A 449 -9.99 -24.45 15.46
C THR A 449 -9.31 -23.14 15.07
N ILE A 450 -8.19 -23.16 14.37
CA ILE A 450 -7.58 -21.96 13.77
C ILE A 450 -8.52 -21.37 12.72
N THR A 451 -9.12 -22.22 11.88
CA THR A 451 -10.03 -21.79 10.83
C THR A 451 -11.31 -21.20 11.42
N SER A 452 -11.91 -21.83 12.45
CA SER A 452 -13.07 -21.28 13.15
C SER A 452 -12.72 -19.96 13.85
N ASN A 453 -11.55 -19.85 14.47
CA ASN A 453 -11.09 -18.59 15.08
C ASN A 453 -10.80 -17.51 14.03
N LYS A 454 -10.30 -17.85 12.84
CA LYS A 454 -10.16 -16.92 11.72
C LYS A 454 -11.53 -16.44 11.22
N ILE A 455 -12.50 -17.35 11.11
CA ILE A 455 -13.88 -17.02 10.75
C ILE A 455 -14.47 -16.10 11.82
N ASN A 456 -14.43 -16.46 13.10
CA ASN A 456 -14.91 -15.63 14.21
C ASN A 456 -14.21 -14.26 14.25
N ARG A 457 -12.90 -14.20 14.02
CA ARG A 457 -12.16 -12.94 13.94
C ARG A 457 -12.61 -12.11 12.73
N SER A 458 -12.86 -12.74 11.59
CA SER A 458 -13.39 -12.06 10.40
C SER A 458 -14.82 -11.58 10.60
N GLU A 459 -15.65 -12.37 11.28
CA GLU A 459 -17.01 -12.00 11.66
C GLU A 459 -16.97 -10.82 12.63
N VAL A 460 -16.15 -10.85 13.69
CA VAL A 460 -16.00 -9.72 14.62
C VAL A 460 -15.43 -8.49 13.92
N LYS A 461 -14.46 -8.66 12.99
CA LYS A 461 -13.89 -7.55 12.22
C LYS A 461 -14.89 -6.93 11.23
N ASN A 462 -15.79 -7.73 10.67
CA ASN A 462 -16.80 -7.29 9.70
C ASN A 462 -18.15 -6.94 10.35
N LYS A 463 -18.38 -7.34 11.60
CA LYS A 463 -19.59 -7.03 12.37
C LYS A 463 -19.52 -5.58 12.81
N ARG A 464 -20.20 -4.72 12.07
CA ARG A 464 -20.44 -3.33 12.44
C ARG A 464 -21.53 -3.29 13.51
N PHE A 465 -21.13 -2.99 14.74
CA PHE A 465 -22.07 -2.84 15.84
C PHE A 465 -22.98 -1.63 15.61
N TYR A 466 -24.27 -1.78 15.96
CA TYR A 466 -25.30 -0.74 15.85
C TYR A 466 -25.61 -0.20 14.43
N GLU A 467 -25.30 -0.96 13.37
CA GLU A 467 -25.55 -0.53 11.99
C GLU A 467 -27.04 -0.35 11.66
N LYS A 468 -27.93 -1.15 12.26
CA LYS A 468 -29.38 -1.01 12.07
C LYS A 468 -29.91 0.27 12.71
N GLU A 469 -29.41 0.59 13.89
CA GLU A 469 -29.77 1.76 14.68
C GLU A 469 -29.21 3.05 14.06
N ILE A 470 -27.98 3.01 13.55
CA ILE A 470 -27.36 4.11 12.79
C ILE A 470 -28.10 4.34 11.47
N ASN A 471 -28.46 3.27 10.74
CA ASN A 471 -29.22 3.39 9.50
C ASN A 471 -30.66 3.87 9.76
N GLY A 472 -31.29 3.46 10.87
CA GLY A 472 -32.57 4.00 11.32
C GLY A 472 -32.51 5.50 11.57
N CYS A 473 -31.53 5.95 12.37
CA CYS A 473 -31.33 7.38 12.63
C CYS A 473 -31.04 8.18 11.34
N ASN A 474 -30.24 7.62 10.42
CA ASN A 474 -29.98 8.26 9.12
C ASN A 474 -31.24 8.35 8.25
N ALA A 475 -32.09 7.33 8.26
CA ALA A 475 -33.36 7.34 7.55
C ALA A 475 -34.33 8.38 8.14
N ASP A 476 -34.39 8.47 9.47
CA ASP A 476 -35.22 9.45 10.17
C ASP A 476 -34.73 10.89 9.93
N ILE A 477 -33.41 11.13 9.93
CA ILE A 477 -32.82 12.42 9.54
C ILE A 477 -33.15 12.77 8.10
N SER A 478 -33.08 11.81 7.18
CA SER A 478 -33.45 12.03 5.77
C SER A 478 -34.93 12.40 5.63
N ASN A 479 -35.81 11.67 6.32
CA ASN A 479 -37.25 11.94 6.32
C ASN A 479 -37.60 13.30 6.94
N LEU A 480 -36.94 13.69 8.03
CA LEU A 480 -37.13 15.00 8.67
C LEU A 480 -36.61 16.14 7.79
N ASN A 481 -35.46 15.98 7.14
CA ASN A 481 -34.95 16.96 6.18
C ASN A 481 -35.89 17.14 4.98
N LEU A 482 -36.46 16.04 4.47
CA LEU A 482 -37.48 16.10 3.41
C LEU A 482 -38.75 16.81 3.88
N ALA A 483 -39.18 16.59 5.13
CA ALA A 483 -40.33 17.27 5.73
C ALA A 483 -40.07 18.77 5.93
N ILE A 484 -38.88 19.15 6.40
CA ILE A 484 -38.44 20.56 6.54
C ILE A 484 -38.41 21.24 5.17
N SER A 485 -37.79 20.61 4.17
CA SER A 485 -37.73 21.17 2.81
C SER A 485 -39.12 21.35 2.19
N LYS A 486 -40.03 20.39 2.39
CA LYS A 486 -41.44 20.54 1.96
C LYS A 486 -42.15 21.68 2.68
N GLY A 487 -41.95 21.82 4.00
CA GLY A 487 -42.49 22.92 4.80
C GLY A 487 -41.96 24.28 4.35
N ASP A 488 -40.65 24.40 4.13
CA ASP A 488 -40.00 25.64 3.69
C ASP A 488 -40.43 26.05 2.28
N ASN A 489 -40.59 25.08 1.36
CA ASN A 489 -41.15 25.35 0.03
C ASN A 489 -42.61 25.82 0.09
N ALA A 490 -43.43 25.23 0.98
CA ALA A 490 -44.81 25.65 1.20
C ALA A 490 -44.88 27.07 1.81
N ILE A 491 -43.98 27.40 2.74
CA ILE A 491 -43.83 28.76 3.28
C ILE A 491 -43.45 29.73 2.17
N GLN A 492 -42.45 29.40 1.35
CA GLN A 492 -42.02 30.27 0.25
C GLN A 492 -43.19 30.54 -0.72
N HIS A 493 -43.87 29.50 -1.18
CA HIS A 493 -45.01 29.62 -2.09
C HIS A 493 -46.16 30.43 -1.47
N ALA A 494 -46.49 30.21 -0.19
CA ALA A 494 -47.51 30.97 0.52
C ALA A 494 -47.10 32.45 0.71
N THR A 495 -45.82 32.73 0.98
CA THR A 495 -45.31 34.11 1.11
C THR A 495 -45.35 34.86 -0.22
N GLU A 496 -44.99 34.21 -1.33
CA GLU A 496 -45.07 34.78 -2.68
C GLU A 496 -46.53 35.03 -3.07
N LYS A 497 -47.41 34.07 -2.81
CA LYS A 497 -48.86 34.22 -3.04
C LYS A 497 -49.44 35.36 -2.19
N ASN A 498 -49.07 35.49 -0.91
CA ASN A 498 -49.51 36.59 -0.06
C ASN A 498 -49.01 37.95 -0.57
N LYS A 499 -47.74 38.04 -1.01
CA LYS A 499 -47.20 39.25 -1.66
C LYS A 499 -47.95 39.61 -2.94
N ASN A 500 -48.31 38.64 -3.77
CA ASN A 500 -49.07 38.88 -4.99
C ASN A 500 -50.49 39.39 -4.68
N ILE A 501 -51.18 38.76 -3.72
CA ILE A 501 -52.51 39.19 -3.25
C ILE A 501 -52.45 40.63 -2.68
N GLN A 502 -51.40 40.97 -1.93
CA GLN A 502 -51.19 42.34 -1.43
C GLN A 502 -50.92 43.34 -2.56
N LYS A 503 -50.16 42.96 -3.58
CA LYS A 503 -49.94 43.81 -4.77
C LYS A 503 -51.22 44.02 -5.56
N GLU A 504 -52.01 42.97 -5.80
CA GLU A 504 -53.31 43.05 -6.47
C GLU A 504 -54.25 43.97 -5.70
N TRP A 505 -54.33 43.82 -4.37
CA TRP A 505 -55.14 44.69 -3.52
C TRP A 505 -54.71 46.16 -3.64
N LEU A 506 -53.41 46.45 -3.57
CA LEU A 506 -52.87 47.81 -3.71
C LEU A 506 -53.14 48.43 -5.10
N ILE A 507 -53.14 47.62 -6.16
CA ILE A 507 -53.43 48.08 -7.52
C ILE A 507 -54.92 48.40 -7.67
N GLU A 508 -55.80 47.50 -7.21
CA GLU A 508 -57.26 47.73 -7.25
C GLU A 508 -57.66 48.93 -6.36
N GLU A 509 -57.07 49.07 -5.18
CA GLU A 509 -57.28 50.21 -4.26
C GLU A 509 -56.82 51.54 -4.87
N LYS A 510 -55.65 51.57 -5.51
CA LYS A 510 -55.17 52.76 -6.24
C LYS A 510 -56.09 53.10 -7.41
N GLY A 511 -56.56 52.11 -8.16
CA GLY A 511 -57.49 52.31 -9.27
C GLY A 511 -58.79 53.00 -8.83
N VAL A 512 -59.42 52.50 -7.76
CA VAL A 512 -60.66 53.10 -7.21
C VAL A 512 -60.40 54.52 -6.70
N ASN A 513 -59.28 54.75 -6.00
CA ASN A 513 -58.93 56.08 -5.49
C ASN A 513 -58.65 57.07 -6.62
N GLU A 514 -57.90 56.69 -7.66
CA GLU A 514 -57.58 57.55 -8.80
C GLU A 514 -58.84 57.88 -9.63
N ASP A 515 -59.72 56.90 -9.87
CA ASP A 515 -60.97 57.13 -10.59
C ASP A 515 -61.94 58.02 -9.81
N THR A 516 -62.00 57.85 -8.49
CA THR A 516 -62.80 58.73 -7.62
C THR A 516 -62.22 60.14 -7.62
N LYS A 517 -60.89 60.28 -7.49
CA LYS A 517 -60.20 61.57 -7.53
C LYS A 517 -60.45 62.32 -8.84
N ARG A 518 -60.34 61.64 -9.99
CA ARG A 518 -60.65 62.25 -11.31
C ARG A 518 -62.09 62.73 -11.41
N LYS A 519 -63.05 61.99 -10.86
CA LYS A 519 -64.47 62.38 -10.86
C LYS A 519 -64.71 63.57 -9.94
N ILE A 520 -64.06 63.62 -8.78
CA ILE A 520 -64.13 64.76 -7.85
C ILE A 520 -63.49 66.00 -8.46
N GLU A 521 -62.30 65.89 -9.06
CA GLU A 521 -61.60 67.01 -9.70
C GLU A 521 -62.49 67.71 -10.74
N LYS A 522 -63.18 66.94 -11.61
CA LYS A 522 -64.16 67.48 -12.58
C LYS A 522 -65.30 68.24 -11.92
N GLN A 523 -65.83 67.75 -10.79
CA GLN A 523 -66.92 68.43 -10.08
C GLN A 523 -66.42 69.67 -9.32
N THR A 524 -65.21 69.62 -8.77
CA THR A 524 -64.59 70.79 -8.12
C THR A 524 -64.25 71.89 -9.12
N GLU A 525 -63.86 71.56 -10.36
CA GLU A 525 -63.69 72.53 -11.45
C GLU A 525 -65.00 73.25 -11.82
N ILE A 526 -66.14 72.55 -11.74
CA ILE A 526 -67.45 73.15 -11.94
C ILE A 526 -67.76 74.13 -10.80
N ILE A 527 -67.48 73.74 -9.55
CA ILE A 527 -67.65 74.61 -8.39
C ILE A 527 -66.75 75.85 -8.46
N THR A 528 -65.48 75.71 -8.86
CA THR A 528 -64.58 76.88 -8.98
C THR A 528 -65.03 77.84 -10.07
N LYS A 529 -65.52 77.34 -11.22
CA LYS A 529 -66.12 78.17 -12.26
C LYS A 529 -67.37 78.91 -11.76
N LEU A 530 -68.30 78.21 -11.10
CA LEU A 530 -69.51 78.80 -10.54
C LEU A 530 -69.18 79.85 -9.46
N ASN A 531 -68.23 79.58 -8.57
CA ASN A 531 -67.76 80.55 -7.57
C ASN A 531 -67.13 81.80 -8.19
N SER A 532 -66.37 81.65 -9.29
CA SER A 532 -65.81 82.81 -9.98
C SER A 532 -66.88 83.71 -10.60
N ILE A 533 -67.97 83.11 -11.10
CA ILE A 533 -69.14 83.83 -11.64
C ILE A 533 -69.90 84.51 -10.50
N ILE A 534 -70.12 83.82 -9.37
CA ILE A 534 -70.75 84.41 -8.18
C ILE A 534 -69.94 85.60 -7.65
N SER A 535 -68.61 85.47 -7.56
CA SER A 535 -67.74 86.56 -7.12
C SER A 535 -67.81 87.77 -8.05
N ALA A 536 -67.96 87.55 -9.37
CA ALA A 536 -68.16 88.62 -10.33
C ALA A 536 -69.55 89.30 -10.17
N ILE A 537 -70.59 88.52 -9.86
CA ILE A 537 -71.93 89.06 -9.55
C ILE A 537 -71.92 89.83 -8.22
N ASP A 538 -71.22 89.34 -7.19
CA ASP A 538 -71.11 90.02 -5.89
C ASP A 538 -70.38 91.35 -6.00
N ALA A 539 -69.30 91.41 -6.80
CA ALA A 539 -68.64 92.66 -7.12
C ALA A 539 -69.58 93.65 -7.85
N LYS A 540 -70.52 93.17 -8.68
CA LYS A 540 -71.54 94.01 -9.32
C LYS A 540 -72.58 94.53 -8.32
N ILE A 541 -73.03 93.69 -7.38
CA ILE A 541 -74.01 94.06 -6.35
C ILE A 541 -73.42 95.04 -5.34
N GLU A 542 -72.21 94.83 -4.83
CA GLU A 542 -71.57 95.76 -3.86
C GLU A 542 -71.33 97.14 -4.47
N ASN A 543 -70.88 97.20 -5.72
CA ASN A 543 -70.63 98.47 -6.41
C ASN A 543 -71.91 99.23 -6.81
N SER A 544 -73.07 98.56 -6.83
CA SER A 544 -74.34 99.16 -7.28
C SER A 544 -74.88 100.31 -6.41
N LYS A 545 -74.55 100.36 -5.11
CA LYS A 545 -75.05 101.39 -4.18
C LYS A 545 -74.39 102.76 -4.37
N HIS A 546 -73.19 102.82 -4.93
CA HIS A 546 -72.42 104.05 -5.16
C HIS A 546 -72.12 104.31 -6.64
N SER A 547 -72.68 103.51 -7.55
CA SER A 547 -72.52 103.65 -9.00
C SER A 547 -73.67 104.44 -9.64
N LEU A 548 -73.54 104.68 -10.95
CA LEU A 548 -74.56 105.34 -11.76
C LEU A 548 -75.93 104.64 -11.65
N TYR A 549 -75.97 103.32 -11.45
CA TYR A 549 -77.19 102.54 -11.20
C TYR A 549 -77.99 103.03 -9.98
N GLY A 550 -77.33 103.20 -8.82
CA GLY A 550 -77.98 103.69 -7.60
C GLY A 550 -78.51 105.12 -7.75
N TRP A 551 -77.73 105.99 -8.40
CA TRP A 551 -78.16 107.36 -8.68
C TRP A 551 -79.35 107.43 -9.64
N LEU A 552 -79.39 106.60 -10.69
CA LEU A 552 -80.48 106.54 -11.66
C LEU A 552 -81.80 106.10 -11.00
N ASN A 553 -81.75 105.08 -10.11
CA ASN A 553 -82.92 104.63 -9.36
C ASN A 553 -83.51 105.71 -8.42
N GLU A 554 -82.68 106.61 -7.88
CA GLU A 554 -83.14 107.67 -6.97
C GLU A 554 -83.64 108.93 -7.68
N GLN A 555 -83.04 109.30 -8.82
CA GLN A 555 -83.21 110.64 -9.40
C GLN A 555 -83.98 110.67 -10.73
N VAL A 556 -84.14 109.53 -11.42
CA VAL A 556 -84.75 109.45 -12.76
C VAL A 556 -85.79 108.33 -12.81
N PRO A 557 -87.11 108.65 -12.80
CA PRO A 557 -88.16 107.66 -13.03
C PRO A 557 -88.09 107.05 -14.44
N ASP A 558 -88.40 105.76 -14.59
CA ASP A 558 -88.39 105.00 -15.87
C ASP A 558 -87.05 105.05 -16.66
N TRP A 559 -85.92 105.18 -15.95
CA TRP A 559 -84.59 105.20 -16.59
C TRP A 559 -84.25 103.86 -17.28
N ASP A 560 -84.81 102.75 -16.81
CA ASP A 560 -84.66 101.39 -17.33
C ASP A 560 -85.19 101.27 -18.77
N LYS A 561 -86.23 102.04 -19.11
CA LYS A 561 -86.83 102.09 -20.46
C LYS A 561 -86.18 103.12 -21.38
N THR A 562 -85.49 104.10 -20.81
CA THR A 562 -84.85 105.20 -21.55
C THR A 562 -83.33 104.98 -21.64
N ILE A 563 -82.55 105.64 -20.79
CA ILE A 563 -81.08 105.65 -20.87
C ILE A 563 -80.46 104.27 -20.57
N GLY A 564 -81.14 103.44 -19.78
CA GLY A 564 -80.71 102.08 -19.42
C GLY A 564 -80.54 101.15 -20.61
N LYS A 565 -81.36 101.30 -21.67
CA LYS A 565 -81.25 100.46 -22.89
C LYS A 565 -79.99 100.76 -23.71
N VAL A 566 -79.45 101.97 -23.60
CA VAL A 566 -78.34 102.47 -24.43
C VAL A 566 -76.99 102.39 -23.69
N ILE A 567 -77.00 102.41 -22.36
CA ILE A 567 -75.77 102.35 -21.55
C ILE A 567 -75.16 100.93 -21.52
N ASP A 568 -73.83 100.87 -21.51
CA ASP A 568 -73.04 99.67 -21.22
C ASP A 568 -73.18 99.30 -19.73
N GLU A 569 -73.75 98.11 -19.50
CA GLU A 569 -74.03 97.60 -18.17
C GLU A 569 -72.75 97.30 -17.39
N ASP A 570 -71.73 96.75 -18.04
CA ASP A 570 -70.51 96.25 -17.39
C ASP A 570 -69.50 97.37 -17.08
N ASN A 571 -69.37 98.36 -17.97
CA ASN A 571 -68.30 99.37 -17.86
C ASN A 571 -68.76 100.75 -17.37
N VAL A 572 -70.07 101.02 -17.39
CA VAL A 572 -70.62 102.35 -17.09
C VAL A 572 -71.63 102.27 -15.95
N LEU A 573 -72.58 101.34 -15.99
CA LEU A 573 -73.70 101.31 -15.02
C LEU A 573 -73.27 100.95 -13.58
N TYR A 574 -72.40 99.94 -13.43
CA TYR A 574 -71.92 99.45 -12.13
C TYR A 574 -70.53 100.01 -11.72
N LYS A 575 -70.00 100.99 -12.45
CA LYS A 575 -68.68 101.58 -12.16
C LYS A 575 -68.77 102.72 -11.14
N SER A 576 -67.94 102.67 -10.12
CA SER A 576 -67.79 103.72 -9.11
C SER A 576 -66.93 104.89 -9.62
N GLY A 577 -67.24 106.13 -9.23
CA GLY A 577 -66.42 107.31 -9.51
C GLY A 577 -66.88 108.20 -10.69
N LEU A 578 -68.06 107.94 -11.25
CA LEU A 578 -68.61 108.70 -12.38
C LEU A 578 -69.24 110.07 -12.00
N ASN A 579 -69.40 110.37 -10.71
CA ASN A 579 -69.84 111.66 -10.15
C ASN A 579 -70.98 112.36 -10.94
N PRO A 580 -72.15 111.73 -11.08
CA PRO A 580 -73.27 112.29 -11.85
C PRO A 580 -73.81 113.58 -11.20
N LYS A 581 -74.13 114.59 -12.03
CA LYS A 581 -74.71 115.88 -11.61
C LYS A 581 -75.95 116.20 -12.42
N LYS A 582 -76.99 116.72 -11.75
CA LYS A 582 -78.22 117.20 -12.39
C LYS A 582 -78.06 118.67 -12.79
N ILE A 583 -78.36 118.98 -14.06
CA ILE A 583 -78.39 120.35 -14.59
C ILE A 583 -79.86 120.70 -14.86
N SER A 584 -80.29 121.89 -14.42
CA SER A 584 -81.72 122.28 -14.36
C SER A 584 -82.21 123.17 -15.50
N ASN A 585 -81.69 123.03 -16.73
CA ASN A 585 -82.29 123.65 -17.91
C ASN A 585 -82.77 122.55 -18.87
N GLY A 586 -84.08 122.60 -19.16
CA GLY A 586 -84.81 121.62 -19.95
C GLY A 586 -84.51 121.65 -21.44
N ASP A 587 -84.89 120.53 -22.05
CA ASP A 587 -85.03 120.26 -23.48
C ASP A 587 -83.77 119.79 -24.24
N LEU A 588 -83.50 118.48 -24.09
CA LEU A 588 -83.45 117.47 -25.16
C LEU A 588 -82.16 116.62 -25.26
N SER A 589 -82.27 115.40 -24.71
CA SER A 589 -81.77 114.13 -25.27
C SER A 589 -80.28 113.78 -25.16
N PHE A 590 -79.96 112.47 -25.21
CA PHE A 590 -78.64 111.88 -24.90
C PHE A 590 -77.54 112.52 -25.77
N PHE A 591 -76.74 113.41 -25.19
CA PHE A 591 -75.79 114.27 -25.94
C PHE A 591 -76.43 115.09 -27.08
N GLY A 592 -77.68 115.54 -26.91
CA GLY A 592 -78.38 116.36 -27.91
C GLY A 592 -79.08 115.59 -29.03
N ILE A 593 -79.21 114.26 -28.94
CA ILE A 593 -79.86 113.39 -29.95
C ILE A 593 -81.07 112.64 -29.38
N SER A 594 -82.26 112.82 -29.98
CA SER A 594 -83.49 112.07 -29.66
C SER A 594 -83.48 110.72 -30.38
N ILE A 595 -83.52 109.62 -29.62
CA ILE A 595 -83.52 108.24 -30.12
C ILE A 595 -84.81 107.57 -29.67
N ASP A 596 -85.50 106.88 -30.59
CA ASP A 596 -86.61 106.00 -30.22
C ASP A 596 -86.05 104.74 -29.55
N THR A 597 -86.41 104.54 -28.29
CA THR A 597 -85.91 103.45 -27.44
C THR A 597 -86.82 102.23 -27.43
N ASN A 598 -87.94 102.26 -28.18
CA ASN A 598 -88.84 101.13 -28.31
C ASN A 598 -88.29 100.00 -29.19
N GLU A 599 -87.44 100.30 -30.19
CA GLU A 599 -86.84 99.28 -31.07
C GLU A 599 -85.63 98.53 -30.46
N ILE A 600 -85.16 98.93 -29.28
CA ILE A 600 -84.03 98.27 -28.61
C ILE A 600 -84.55 97.16 -27.68
N ASP A 601 -84.33 95.91 -28.08
CA ASP A 601 -84.72 94.70 -27.35
C ASP A 601 -83.66 94.29 -26.30
N LYS A 602 -83.27 95.25 -25.45
CA LYS A 602 -82.33 95.06 -24.33
C LYS A 602 -83.08 95.20 -23.00
N LYS A 603 -83.19 94.10 -22.24
CA LYS A 603 -83.67 94.14 -20.85
C LYS A 603 -82.49 94.44 -19.94
N VAL A 604 -82.51 95.60 -19.28
CA VAL A 604 -81.53 95.98 -18.27
C VAL A 604 -81.69 95.04 -17.08
N LYS A 605 -80.64 94.31 -16.67
CA LYS A 605 -80.77 93.42 -15.51
C LYS A 605 -80.92 94.26 -14.25
N THR A 606 -81.93 93.94 -13.45
CA THR A 606 -82.10 94.56 -12.14
C THR A 606 -81.21 93.88 -11.10
N VAL A 607 -80.94 94.55 -9.99
CA VAL A 607 -80.26 93.94 -8.84
C VAL A 607 -81.04 92.71 -8.34
N ALA A 608 -82.37 92.67 -8.47
CA ALA A 608 -83.18 91.50 -8.15
C ALA A 608 -82.94 90.31 -9.10
N ASP A 609 -82.72 90.57 -10.39
CA ASP A 609 -82.39 89.51 -11.37
C ASP A 609 -80.99 88.94 -11.14
N LEU A 610 -80.02 89.79 -10.78
CA LEU A 610 -78.67 89.36 -10.39
C LEU A 610 -78.68 88.54 -9.09
N GLN A 611 -79.54 88.91 -8.13
CA GLN A 611 -79.74 88.13 -6.91
C GLN A 611 -80.32 86.74 -7.22
N LYS A 612 -81.26 86.65 -8.16
CA LYS A 612 -81.88 85.38 -8.57
C LYS A 612 -80.90 84.48 -9.33
N GLU A 613 -80.06 85.03 -10.21
CA GLU A 613 -78.96 84.30 -10.86
C GLU A 613 -77.95 83.77 -9.84
N LYS A 614 -77.61 84.58 -8.81
CA LYS A 614 -76.75 84.16 -7.71
C LYS A 614 -77.35 82.99 -6.92
N ASP A 615 -78.64 83.05 -6.59
CA ASP A 615 -79.33 81.98 -5.86
C ASP A 615 -79.40 80.69 -6.69
N ASP A 616 -79.57 80.78 -8.02
CA ASP A 616 -79.53 79.62 -8.91
C ASP A 616 -78.14 78.99 -8.96
N PHE A 617 -77.07 79.78 -9.08
CA PHE A 617 -75.70 79.27 -9.04
C PHE A 617 -75.34 78.67 -7.68
N ASN A 618 -75.81 79.25 -6.57
CA ASN A 618 -75.65 78.68 -5.23
C ASN A 618 -76.37 77.33 -5.10
N ASN A 619 -77.59 77.21 -5.63
CA ASN A 619 -78.29 75.93 -5.67
C ASN A 619 -77.54 74.89 -6.52
N GLN A 620 -76.99 75.28 -7.66
CA GLN A 620 -76.15 74.40 -8.48
C GLN A 620 -74.89 73.95 -7.72
N ILE A 621 -74.22 74.83 -6.96
CA ILE A 621 -73.09 74.46 -6.11
C ILE A 621 -73.50 73.45 -5.03
N ILE A 622 -74.65 73.65 -4.36
CA ILE A 622 -75.15 72.71 -3.34
C ILE A 622 -75.43 71.33 -3.97
N VAL A 623 -76.01 71.29 -5.16
CA VAL A 623 -76.24 70.04 -5.90
C VAL A 623 -74.92 69.37 -6.27
N THR A 624 -73.93 70.11 -6.78
CA THR A 624 -72.61 69.58 -7.11
C THR A 624 -71.84 69.10 -5.87
N GLN A 625 -71.97 69.77 -4.73
CA GLN A 625 -71.42 69.33 -3.45
C GLN A 625 -72.06 68.01 -2.96
N LYS A 626 -73.38 67.85 -3.13
CA LYS A 626 -74.06 66.57 -2.85
C LYS A 626 -73.54 65.44 -3.75
N ILE A 627 -73.27 65.72 -5.03
CA ILE A 627 -72.68 64.74 -5.96
C ILE A 627 -71.27 64.33 -5.51
N ILE A 628 -70.44 65.26 -5.03
CA ILE A 628 -69.12 64.95 -4.48
C ILE A 628 -69.24 64.07 -3.22
N ALA A 629 -70.19 64.37 -2.33
CA ALA A 629 -70.44 63.55 -1.13
C ALA A 629 -70.89 62.12 -1.50
N ASP A 630 -71.77 61.97 -2.49
CA ASP A 630 -72.23 60.66 -2.98
C ASP A 630 -71.10 59.86 -3.66
N LEU A 631 -70.23 60.53 -4.42
CA LEU A 631 -69.02 59.91 -5.00
C LEU A 631 -68.05 59.40 -3.93
N ASN A 632 -67.85 60.16 -2.85
CA ASN A 632 -67.03 59.72 -1.71
C ASN A 632 -67.67 58.53 -0.96
N SER A 633 -68.99 58.54 -0.77
CA SER A 633 -69.71 57.42 -0.15
C SER A 633 -69.58 56.13 -0.97
N LYS A 634 -69.79 56.22 -2.29
CA LYS A 634 -69.63 55.07 -3.21
C LYS A 634 -68.19 54.54 -3.24
N SER A 635 -67.20 55.43 -3.21
CA SER A 635 -65.79 55.06 -3.12
C SER A 635 -65.48 54.29 -1.84
N ASN A 636 -65.97 54.77 -0.69
CA ASN A 636 -65.79 54.07 0.60
C ASN A 636 -66.46 52.69 0.61
N GLU A 637 -67.64 52.55 -0.01
CA GLU A 637 -68.29 51.24 -0.14
C GLU A 637 -67.50 50.27 -1.04
N GLU A 638 -66.92 50.75 -2.14
CA GLU A 638 -66.06 49.94 -3.01
C GLU A 638 -64.76 49.53 -2.31
N LEU A 639 -64.13 50.44 -1.55
CA LEU A 639 -62.95 50.14 -0.74
C LEU A 639 -63.25 49.11 0.37
N GLU A 640 -64.41 49.18 1.03
CA GLU A 640 -64.84 48.18 2.00
C GLU A 640 -65.16 46.81 1.36
N LYS A 641 -65.71 46.78 0.13
CA LYS A 641 -65.88 45.54 -0.63
C LYS A 641 -64.52 44.91 -0.99
N LEU A 642 -63.55 45.71 -1.42
CA LEU A 642 -62.18 45.26 -1.67
C LEU A 642 -61.53 44.70 -0.40
N ARG A 643 -61.66 45.40 0.73
CA ARG A 643 -61.18 44.93 2.04
C ARG A 643 -61.76 43.57 2.42
N LYS A 644 -63.09 43.39 2.29
CA LYS A 644 -63.76 42.10 2.57
C LYS A 644 -63.32 40.97 1.62
N ARG A 645 -62.89 41.28 0.40
CA ARG A 645 -62.42 40.29 -0.59
C ARG A 645 -60.98 39.84 -0.35
N PHE A 646 -60.08 40.76 -0.03
CA PHE A 646 -58.64 40.48 0.07
C PHE A 646 -58.17 40.12 1.49
N GLN A 647 -58.78 40.67 2.54
CA GLN A 647 -58.37 40.44 3.93
C GLN A 647 -58.47 38.97 4.38
N PRO A 648 -59.54 38.21 4.06
CA PRO A 648 -59.62 36.78 4.38
C PRO A 648 -58.55 35.96 3.66
N LYS A 649 -58.29 36.25 2.38
CA LYS A 649 -57.28 35.55 1.58
C LYS A 649 -55.86 35.78 2.12
N ILE A 650 -55.55 36.99 2.57
CA ILE A 650 -54.27 37.31 3.21
C ILE A 650 -54.14 36.56 4.54
N LYS A 651 -55.22 36.44 5.31
CA LYS A 651 -55.25 35.72 6.58
C LYS A 651 -55.03 34.21 6.40
N GLU A 652 -55.73 33.60 5.45
CA GLU A 652 -55.56 32.18 5.09
C GLU A 652 -54.11 31.86 4.70
N GLN A 653 -53.50 32.70 3.86
CA GLN A 653 -52.08 32.51 3.49
C GLN A 653 -51.12 32.73 4.67
N LYS A 654 -51.44 33.62 5.62
CA LYS A 654 -50.64 33.77 6.87
C LYS A 654 -50.76 32.56 7.78
N GLU A 655 -51.97 32.01 7.95
CA GLU A 655 -52.19 30.79 8.75
C GLU A 655 -51.42 29.59 8.15
N ILE A 656 -51.37 29.45 6.83
CA ILE A 656 -50.53 28.45 6.15
C ILE A 656 -49.04 28.67 6.44
N ILE A 657 -48.56 29.92 6.44
CA ILE A 657 -47.17 30.24 6.76
C ILE A 657 -46.86 29.87 8.21
N ASP A 658 -47.71 30.25 9.15
CA ASP A 658 -47.48 30.04 10.59
C ASP A 658 -47.57 28.55 10.97
N ALA A 659 -48.52 27.81 10.40
CA ALA A 659 -48.64 26.36 10.61
C ALA A 659 -47.43 25.59 10.07
N ASN A 660 -46.97 25.92 8.85
CA ASN A 660 -45.79 25.26 8.26
C ASN A 660 -44.49 25.68 8.96
N LYS A 661 -44.37 26.93 9.45
CA LYS A 661 -43.22 27.37 10.26
C LYS A 661 -43.14 26.59 11.56
N TYR A 662 -44.26 26.47 12.27
CA TYR A 662 -44.32 25.69 13.50
C TYR A 662 -43.93 24.21 13.29
N GLN A 663 -44.42 23.59 12.20
CA GLN A 663 -44.03 22.23 11.85
C GLN A 663 -42.54 22.13 11.44
N SER A 664 -42.01 23.09 10.69
CA SER A 664 -40.58 23.14 10.32
C SER A 664 -39.69 23.26 11.56
N ASP A 665 -40.05 24.10 12.52
CA ASP A 665 -39.29 24.29 13.76
C ASP A 665 -39.39 23.08 14.70
N GLN A 666 -40.55 22.44 14.82
CA GLN A 666 -40.71 21.17 15.53
C GLN A 666 -39.86 20.04 14.90
N ASN A 667 -39.79 19.99 13.58
CA ASN A 667 -38.97 19.00 12.87
C ASN A 667 -37.47 19.28 13.03
N LYS A 668 -37.04 20.55 13.12
CA LYS A 668 -35.65 20.93 13.41
C LYS A 668 -35.22 20.50 14.81
N ILE A 669 -36.08 20.70 15.82
CA ILE A 669 -35.80 20.23 17.20
C ILE A 669 -35.63 18.71 17.23
N LYS A 670 -36.54 17.97 16.59
CA LYS A 670 -36.43 16.50 16.47
C LYS A 670 -35.17 16.05 15.70
N LEU A 671 -34.74 16.83 14.72
CA LEU A 671 -33.53 16.56 13.96
C LEU A 671 -32.29 16.73 14.85
N GLU A 672 -32.25 17.74 15.72
CA GLU A 672 -31.19 17.90 16.72
C GLU A 672 -31.17 16.74 17.73
N GLU A 673 -32.33 16.33 18.24
CA GLU A 673 -32.46 15.18 19.16
C GLU A 673 -31.96 13.86 18.52
N ILE A 674 -32.39 13.55 17.29
CA ILE A 674 -31.93 12.36 16.57
C ILE A 674 -30.46 12.49 16.17
N GLY A 675 -29.97 13.70 15.91
CA GLY A 675 -28.55 13.99 15.72
C GLY A 675 -27.71 13.60 16.93
N VAL A 676 -28.16 13.95 18.14
CA VAL A 676 -27.51 13.55 19.40
C VAL A 676 -27.56 12.03 19.58
N HIS A 677 -28.71 11.39 19.34
CA HIS A 677 -28.82 9.93 19.39
C HIS A 677 -27.89 9.23 18.39
N LEU A 678 -27.75 9.77 17.18
CA LEU A 678 -26.83 9.25 16.18
C LEU A 678 -25.37 9.40 16.61
N THR A 679 -24.99 10.49 17.28
CA THR A 679 -23.65 10.62 17.86
C THR A 679 -23.40 9.63 19.00
N ASP A 680 -24.40 9.36 19.84
CA ASP A 680 -24.34 8.33 20.88
C ASP A 680 -24.22 6.91 20.30
N TRP A 681 -24.96 6.59 19.24
CA TRP A 681 -24.84 5.28 18.58
C TRP A 681 -23.51 5.12 17.85
N LYS A 682 -22.98 6.19 17.24
CA LYS A 682 -21.65 6.17 16.61
C LYS A 682 -20.53 6.00 17.63
N THR A 683 -20.61 6.66 18.79
CA THR A 683 -19.62 6.50 19.87
C THR A 683 -19.69 5.13 20.53
N LYS A 684 -20.88 4.50 20.59
CA LYS A 684 -21.03 3.10 21.04
C LYS A 684 -20.59 2.07 19.99
N ALA A 685 -20.55 2.45 18.71
CA ALA A 685 -20.18 1.56 17.60
C ALA A 685 -18.68 1.57 17.28
N THR A 686 -17.96 2.63 17.67
CA THR A 686 -16.49 2.72 17.68
C THR A 686 -15.91 2.08 18.92
#